data_AF-A0A9W7J3S6-F1
#
_entry.id   AF-A0A9W7J3S6-F1
#
_cell.length_a   1.000
_cell.length_b   1.000
_cell.length_c   1.000
_cell.angle_alpha   90.00
_cell.angle_beta   90.00
_cell.angle_gamma   90.00
#
_symmetry.space_group_name_H-M   'P 1'
#
loop_
_entity.id
_entity.type
_entity.pdbx_description
1 polymer ?
#
loop_
_entity_poly.entity_id
_entity_poly.type
_entity_poly.pdbx_seq_one_letter_code
_entity_poly.pdbx_strand_id
1 'polypeptide(L)'
;MEQDILLQRYRRDRRKLLEFLLSSGLIKEVRSPSGPTPLSDADFDKLSADYILHCIKSGGIVDVSEASKMCYAEFSHPIMIHSRFGDSYFLTSNPDIAGSPPRRVPPSTIVGRSNRASSSSSKLDSSKRKSVETYGDDYGLKHKAEAAALRDPLGNSGIPSLGLPALKTGLSDDDLRESAYELLLASVFSSGVEMFPVEDRKKERNSKFLSRLKSKREKPHSQPQPSERHAELIDTIRAQMQISEAMNACIRRNMVQLAARRTCGQIDLPQISLELLIGIFRSDFPNEKSYIQWKSRQVNILEELLYFSAELPETEHLLVQSCLAKIRDTKEWDVAMSPAQRVEVISSIRQAASKAFFQQGKFGLQNETYYWHAAYHLNIRLYEKLLNGVFDILDEGQLIEEADAILSLIKLTWSTLGITHKLHNALYGWVLVQQFVHTDEGTLFEHAVLQFQRVVSADEDDYNEGLYMKCITCLKERNDSQTKLNLVQSIFLSIGTWCDNKLQDYHLHFGEKPVHFRKVMALASAIGMLTSDDCAEIKLTVNTSGQKIKNYVERSVEAAIGRVANTILESKEKIHPLTLLANQLRLVAERELNIFFPVFRQWSPESILISVQKLHQFYGERLIPFLKGVSSLSEDARSVLPAAYTLDHELGRLYTSALEEQKVKHSLRPYLDHYQIENVSGPIILDWVIGQHAHILEWTSRALELEDWEPLSFHQRQAASIVEVFRILEETVDQLFGMNLPLDITHLQALLSIVFHTLDGYLQRVLNQLVEKNHLYPSAPPLTRYTETVIPLIKKRLNEYKVLDDNVLDRLSELTISKLCIRLNTLQYIQKQVSQLEDGIRNSWAVVRPSLDQTQAEKKPVEILESDSLTHHEAVDELFGTTFNIIRDTAKDIGQNICDLIGTRVVFWDLRDAFLFRLYRCNVESTRLENFLPNFDTVLDNVCGLIDEAIRDLVVLSIYKSSLEGFVWVLLDGGPCRAFSDSDIIIMEEDLLTLKEFFIADGEGLQRSLVEQEAKFAERILHMFSLQTETVIQMLMTASELISMGLDSNKQGHTNMGDTYTLMRVLCHRKDREASKFLKVQFQLPMSSDYDDTPLGDSTSRSPLISDVLKRSTSISWNRKGQSSFKSVKKRIQGATNEVRNVAR
;
A
#
# COMPACT_ATOMS: atom_id res chain seq x y z
N MET A 1 46.73 -19.23 -5.61
CA MET A 1 47.49 -18.48 -6.64
C MET A 1 47.59 -16.99 -6.31
N GLU A 2 46.56 -16.33 -5.74
CA GLU A 2 46.63 -14.90 -5.34
C GLU A 2 47.55 -14.59 -4.15
N GLN A 3 47.72 -15.52 -3.19
CA GLN A 3 48.55 -15.29 -2.00
C GLN A 3 50.06 -15.15 -2.32
N ASP A 4 50.58 -15.91 -3.28
CA ASP A 4 51.97 -15.76 -3.75
C ASP A 4 52.21 -14.40 -4.43
N ILE A 5 51.19 -13.85 -5.12
CA ILE A 5 51.28 -12.57 -5.80
C ILE A 5 51.38 -11.42 -4.79
N LEU A 6 50.63 -11.49 -3.68
CA LEU A 6 50.66 -10.48 -2.62
C LEU A 6 51.97 -10.50 -1.82
N LEU A 7 52.50 -11.67 -1.50
CA LEU A 7 53.80 -11.79 -0.83
C LEU A 7 54.94 -11.26 -1.71
N GLN A 8 54.92 -11.56 -3.02
CA GLN A 8 55.89 -11.00 -3.96
C GLN A 8 55.75 -9.48 -4.12
N ARG A 9 54.52 -8.95 -4.09
CA ARG A 9 54.28 -7.51 -4.10
C ARG A 9 54.81 -6.84 -2.84
N TYR A 10 54.56 -7.40 -1.67
CA TYR A 10 55.11 -6.91 -0.40
C TYR A 10 56.65 -6.89 -0.42
N ARG A 11 57.30 -7.99 -0.87
CA ARG A 11 58.76 -8.03 -1.02
C ARG A 11 59.29 -6.95 -1.96
N ARG A 12 58.61 -6.73 -3.09
CA ARG A 12 58.97 -5.71 -4.09
C ARG A 12 58.83 -4.29 -3.53
N ASP A 13 57.73 -4.00 -2.84
CA ASP A 13 57.44 -2.68 -2.28
C ASP A 13 58.37 -2.36 -1.11
N ARG A 14 58.68 -3.35 -0.26
CA ARG A 14 59.70 -3.25 0.79
C ARG A 14 61.08 -2.93 0.20
N ARG A 15 61.47 -3.62 -0.87
CA ARG A 15 62.75 -3.36 -1.55
C ARG A 15 62.83 -1.93 -2.09
N LYS A 16 61.77 -1.46 -2.75
CA LYS A 16 61.69 -0.07 -3.24
C LYS A 16 61.76 0.96 -2.11
N LEU A 17 61.13 0.67 -0.97
CA LEU A 17 61.21 1.54 0.21
C LEU A 17 62.65 1.60 0.75
N LEU A 18 63.32 0.46 0.88
CA LEU A 18 64.72 0.41 1.32
C LEU A 18 65.65 1.15 0.35
N GLU A 19 65.47 0.95 -0.96
CA GLU A 19 66.21 1.69 -2.01
C GLU A 19 65.98 3.20 -1.90
N PHE A 20 64.73 3.64 -1.66
CA PHE A 20 64.40 5.04 -1.44
C PHE A 20 65.06 5.60 -0.17
N LEU A 21 64.94 4.90 0.95
CA LEU A 21 65.49 5.36 2.23
C LEU A 21 67.02 5.48 2.18
N LEU A 22 67.69 4.57 1.47
CA LEU A 22 69.15 4.60 1.33
C LEU A 22 69.64 5.63 0.31
N SER A 23 68.84 5.98 -0.70
CA SER A 23 69.13 7.05 -1.66
C SER A 23 68.73 8.45 -1.17
N SER A 24 67.91 8.55 -0.13
CA SER A 24 67.36 9.81 0.39
C SER A 24 68.35 10.71 1.15
N GLY A 25 69.60 10.27 1.37
CA GLY A 25 70.60 11.00 2.14
C GLY A 25 70.30 11.13 3.64
N LEU A 26 69.24 10.47 4.13
CA LEU A 26 68.80 10.50 5.54
C LEU A 26 69.64 9.60 6.45
N ILE A 27 70.44 8.72 5.89
CA ILE A 27 71.36 7.84 6.61
C ILE A 27 72.75 8.46 6.56
N LYS A 28 73.27 8.82 7.73
CA LYS A 28 74.53 9.55 7.92
C LYS A 28 75.75 8.63 7.95
N GLU A 29 75.61 7.41 8.47
CA GLU A 29 76.71 6.46 8.61
C GLU A 29 76.18 5.01 8.55
N VAL A 30 76.85 4.12 7.82
CA VAL A 30 76.51 2.68 7.77
C VAL A 30 77.69 1.87 8.30
N ARG A 31 77.43 1.05 9.33
CA ARG A 31 78.43 0.21 9.99
C ARG A 31 78.22 -1.26 9.62
N SER A 32 79.31 -1.94 9.29
CA SER A 32 79.38 -3.39 9.15
C SER A 32 80.46 -3.93 10.11
N PRO A 33 80.42 -5.23 10.48
CA PRO A 33 81.40 -5.82 11.40
C PRO A 33 82.86 -5.77 10.90
N SER A 34 83.08 -5.42 9.62
CA SER A 34 84.39 -5.25 8.99
C SER A 34 84.81 -3.78 8.75
N GLY A 35 84.05 -2.80 9.24
CA GLY A 35 84.31 -1.36 9.07
C GLY A 35 83.40 -0.68 8.03
N PRO A 36 83.50 0.64 7.83
CA PRO A 36 82.60 1.40 6.96
C PRO A 36 82.72 0.91 5.51
N THR A 37 81.62 0.36 4.97
CA THR A 37 81.56 -0.24 3.64
C THR A 37 80.60 0.58 2.76
N PRO A 38 80.88 0.84 1.47
CA PRO A 38 79.93 1.51 0.59
C PRO A 38 78.64 0.69 0.41
N LEU A 39 77.49 1.37 0.46
CA LEU A 39 76.14 0.76 0.46
C LEU A 39 75.77 -0.08 -0.78
N SER A 40 76.59 -0.12 -1.82
CA SER A 40 76.25 -0.77 -3.10
C SER A 40 76.21 -2.31 -3.05
N ASP A 41 76.73 -2.93 -1.99
CA ASP A 41 76.83 -4.40 -1.86
C ASP A 41 75.85 -5.04 -0.85
N ALA A 42 74.91 -4.26 -0.29
CA ALA A 42 73.97 -4.78 0.70
C ALA A 42 72.75 -5.49 0.06
N ASP A 43 72.54 -6.76 0.41
CA ASP A 43 71.37 -7.54 -0.02
C ASP A 43 70.08 -7.05 0.68
N PHE A 44 69.30 -6.21 0.00
CA PHE A 44 68.06 -5.61 0.53
C PHE A 44 67.00 -6.64 0.94
N ASP A 45 67.06 -7.86 0.43
CA ASP A 45 66.11 -8.90 0.84
C ASP A 45 66.37 -9.41 2.26
N LYS A 46 67.56 -9.14 2.82
CA LYS A 46 67.99 -9.58 4.15
C LYS A 46 68.04 -8.47 5.20
N LEU A 47 67.45 -7.30 4.95
CA LEU A 47 67.46 -6.16 5.87
C LEU A 47 66.04 -5.79 6.34
N SER A 48 65.92 -5.44 7.62
CA SER A 48 64.66 -4.95 8.22
C SER A 48 64.42 -3.49 7.85
N ALA A 49 63.26 -3.20 7.25
CA ALA A 49 62.86 -1.84 6.92
C ALA A 49 62.46 -1.03 8.16
N ASP A 50 61.84 -1.67 9.15
CA ASP A 50 61.40 -1.02 10.38
C ASP A 50 62.58 -0.61 11.26
N TYR A 51 63.61 -1.45 11.34
CA TYR A 51 64.87 -1.10 12.02
C TYR A 51 65.55 0.10 11.35
N ILE A 52 65.63 0.12 10.02
CA ILE A 52 66.25 1.22 9.28
C ILE A 52 65.47 2.53 9.46
N LEU A 53 64.12 2.48 9.42
CA LEU A 53 63.27 3.65 9.71
C LEU A 53 63.45 4.15 11.14
N HIS A 54 63.60 3.25 12.11
CA HIS A 54 63.88 3.60 13.49
C HIS A 54 65.26 4.26 13.64
N CYS A 55 66.30 3.74 12.97
CA CYS A 55 67.62 4.35 12.91
C CYS A 55 67.60 5.74 12.29
N ILE A 56 66.82 5.95 11.21
CA ILE A 56 66.65 7.28 10.62
C ILE A 56 66.01 8.25 11.61
N LYS A 57 65.00 7.82 12.37
CA LYS A 57 64.38 8.66 13.43
C LYS A 57 65.33 8.96 14.59
N SER A 58 66.29 8.09 14.88
CA SER A 58 67.17 8.17 16.05
C SER A 58 68.59 8.69 15.76
N GLY A 59 68.90 9.11 14.53
CA GLY A 59 70.15 9.82 14.21
C GLY A 59 70.84 9.40 12.91
N GLY A 60 70.30 8.44 12.17
CA GLY A 60 70.75 8.06 10.83
C GLY A 60 71.98 7.14 10.79
N ILE A 61 72.35 6.49 11.90
CA ILE A 61 73.42 5.48 11.91
C ILE A 61 72.76 4.09 11.81
N VAL A 62 73.12 3.32 10.78
CA VAL A 62 72.54 2.00 10.50
C VAL A 62 73.62 0.93 10.61
N ASP A 63 73.42 -0.05 11.49
CA ASP A 63 74.24 -1.27 11.53
C ASP A 63 73.60 -2.36 10.65
N VAL A 64 74.31 -2.78 9.61
CA VAL A 64 73.82 -3.77 8.64
C VAL A 64 73.66 -5.16 9.27
N SER A 65 74.49 -5.50 10.25
CA SER A 65 74.44 -6.80 10.92
C SER A 65 73.25 -6.90 11.87
N GLU A 66 72.97 -5.83 12.61
CA GLU A 66 71.80 -5.72 13.48
C GLU A 66 70.51 -5.67 12.62
N ALA A 67 70.52 -4.90 11.53
CA ALA A 67 69.39 -4.82 10.58
C ALA A 67 69.07 -6.20 9.97
N SER A 68 70.08 -7.02 9.69
CA SER A 68 69.88 -8.36 9.16
C SER A 68 69.38 -9.33 10.21
N LYS A 69 69.93 -9.28 11.42
CA LYS A 69 69.46 -10.08 12.56
C LYS A 69 68.00 -9.79 12.91
N MET A 70 67.61 -8.51 12.91
CA MET A 70 66.22 -8.10 13.11
C MET A 70 65.32 -8.55 11.96
N CYS A 71 65.80 -8.54 10.72
CA CYS A 71 65.04 -9.08 9.59
C CYS A 71 64.77 -10.59 9.75
N TYR A 72 65.76 -11.36 10.18
CA TYR A 72 65.56 -12.78 10.49
C TYR A 72 64.60 -13.00 11.67
N ALA A 73 64.62 -12.13 12.67
CA ALA A 73 63.67 -12.16 13.79
C ALA A 73 62.24 -11.79 13.34
N GLU A 74 62.08 -10.87 12.39
CA GLU A 74 60.79 -10.55 11.76
C GLU A 74 60.26 -11.73 10.94
N PHE A 75 61.12 -12.44 10.20
CA PHE A 75 60.72 -13.65 9.47
C PHE A 75 60.30 -14.83 10.36
N SER A 76 60.71 -14.84 11.63
CA SER A 76 60.20 -15.81 12.62
C SER A 76 58.79 -15.50 13.13
N HIS A 77 58.20 -14.38 12.73
CA HIS A 77 56.80 -14.01 13.03
C HIS A 77 55.99 -13.93 11.71
N PRO A 78 54.67 -14.23 11.73
CA PRO A 78 53.84 -14.09 10.54
C PRO A 78 53.83 -12.63 10.06
N ILE A 79 54.09 -12.41 8.77
CA ILE A 79 54.12 -11.05 8.20
C ILE A 79 52.71 -10.46 8.34
N MET A 80 52.62 -9.29 8.97
CA MET A 80 51.35 -8.62 9.26
C MET A 80 51.16 -7.42 8.32
N ILE A 81 49.98 -7.29 7.71
CA ILE A 81 49.55 -6.08 7.00
C ILE A 81 48.41 -5.45 7.79
N HIS A 82 48.58 -4.20 8.19
CA HIS A 82 47.51 -3.39 8.74
C HIS A 82 46.65 -2.83 7.60
N SER A 83 45.35 -3.18 7.58
CA SER A 83 44.37 -2.61 6.66
C SER A 83 43.20 -1.99 7.43
N ARG A 84 42.43 -1.10 6.80
CA ARG A 84 41.21 -0.52 7.40
C ARG A 84 40.15 -1.57 7.75
N PHE A 85 40.27 -2.80 7.23
CA PHE A 85 39.37 -3.92 7.50
C PHE A 85 39.93 -4.92 8.53
N GLY A 86 41.08 -4.62 9.14
CA GLY A 86 41.72 -5.46 10.17
C GLY A 86 43.13 -5.94 9.79
N ASP A 87 43.82 -6.52 10.78
CA ASP A 87 45.19 -7.01 10.67
C ASP A 87 45.21 -8.38 9.96
N SER A 88 45.97 -8.47 8.87
CA SER A 88 46.08 -9.68 8.03
C SER A 88 47.45 -10.33 8.22
N TYR A 89 47.50 -11.64 8.49
CA TYR A 89 48.75 -12.39 8.71
C TYR A 89 49.05 -13.36 7.56
N PHE A 90 50.29 -13.42 7.09
CA PHE A 90 50.73 -14.46 6.16
C PHE A 90 51.33 -15.66 6.91
N LEU A 91 50.73 -16.84 6.75
CA LEU A 91 51.25 -18.10 7.28
C LEU A 91 52.28 -18.70 6.30
N THR A 92 53.40 -19.19 6.81
CA THR A 92 54.51 -19.79 6.03
C THR A 92 54.31 -21.29 5.72
N SER A 93 53.15 -21.87 6.01
CA SER A 93 52.87 -23.29 5.81
C SER A 93 52.14 -23.60 4.48
N ASN A 94 52.52 -24.71 3.85
CA ASN A 94 51.90 -25.24 2.63
C ASN A 94 50.38 -25.47 2.87
N PRO A 95 49.47 -24.92 2.02
CA PRO A 95 48.03 -24.92 2.27
C PRO A 95 47.41 -26.32 2.41
N ASP A 96 48.06 -27.35 1.85
CA ASP A 96 47.58 -28.73 1.95
C ASP A 96 47.90 -29.41 3.30
N ILE A 97 48.77 -28.81 4.12
CA ILE A 97 49.21 -29.36 5.43
C ILE A 97 48.57 -28.60 6.60
N ALA A 98 48.29 -27.31 6.41
CA ALA A 98 47.59 -26.50 7.40
C ALA A 98 46.08 -26.64 7.15
N GLY A 99 45.42 -27.52 7.90
CA GLY A 99 43.96 -27.65 7.87
C GLY A 99 43.24 -26.32 8.15
N SER A 100 41.91 -26.34 8.04
CA SER A 100 41.02 -25.18 8.19
C SER A 100 41.35 -24.31 9.42
N PRO A 101 41.25 -22.97 9.33
CA PRO A 101 41.55 -22.08 10.45
C PRO A 101 40.64 -22.39 11.65
N PRO A 102 41.11 -22.21 12.90
CA PRO A 102 40.28 -22.43 14.09
C PRO A 102 39.07 -21.50 14.07
N ARG A 103 37.86 -22.05 14.21
CA ARG A 103 36.60 -21.28 14.26
C ARG A 103 36.24 -20.75 15.66
N ARG A 104 37.11 -20.96 16.66
CA ARG A 104 36.88 -20.52 18.04
C ARG A 104 37.89 -19.46 18.46
N VAL A 105 37.42 -18.56 19.34
CA VAL A 105 38.23 -17.50 19.94
C VAL A 105 39.47 -18.12 20.61
N PRO A 106 40.68 -17.58 20.39
CA PRO A 106 41.89 -18.13 20.99
C PRO A 106 41.83 -18.07 22.53
N PRO A 107 42.44 -19.02 23.25
CA PRO A 107 42.44 -19.04 24.70
C PRO A 107 43.11 -17.79 25.26
N SER A 108 42.52 -17.20 26.30
CA SER A 108 43.01 -16.02 26.97
C SER A 108 44.41 -16.25 27.54
N THR A 109 45.40 -15.45 27.12
CA THR A 109 46.75 -15.44 27.69
C THR A 109 46.69 -15.07 29.18
N ILE A 110 47.14 -15.99 30.04
CA ILE A 110 47.37 -15.74 31.47
C ILE A 110 48.53 -14.74 31.58
N VAL A 111 48.21 -13.46 31.78
CA VAL A 111 49.20 -12.47 32.20
C VAL A 111 49.42 -12.66 33.70
N GLY A 112 50.62 -13.12 34.06
CA GLY A 112 51.03 -13.30 35.45
C GLY A 112 50.89 -12.00 36.25
N ARG A 113 49.96 -11.99 37.21
CA ARG A 113 49.75 -10.86 38.11
C ARG A 113 50.67 -11.04 39.31
N SER A 114 51.78 -10.30 39.31
CA SER A 114 52.67 -10.12 40.46
C SER A 114 51.90 -9.52 41.63
N ASN A 115 51.81 -10.27 42.73
CA ASN A 115 51.33 -9.78 44.03
C ASN A 115 52.27 -8.70 44.58
N ARG A 116 51.76 -7.49 44.78
CA ARG A 116 52.15 -6.63 45.91
C ARG A 116 50.90 -6.01 46.51
N ALA A 117 50.59 -6.47 47.71
CA ALA A 117 49.62 -5.86 48.60
C ALA A 117 50.20 -4.56 49.19
N SER A 118 49.34 -3.55 49.33
CA SER A 118 49.49 -2.53 50.36
C SER A 118 48.11 -2.00 50.74
N SER A 119 47.82 -2.19 52.01
CA SER A 119 46.66 -1.85 52.85
C SER A 119 46.46 -0.36 53.10
N SER A 120 45.19 0.06 53.31
CA SER A 120 44.71 1.03 54.34
C SER A 120 43.30 1.51 53.97
N SER A 121 42.21 1.12 54.65
CA SER A 121 41.63 1.64 55.92
C SER A 121 41.05 3.07 55.87
N SER A 122 39.71 3.20 56.02
CA SER A 122 38.94 4.19 56.83
C SER A 122 37.52 4.39 56.23
N LYS A 123 36.42 3.90 56.85
CA LYS A 123 35.53 4.61 57.80
C LYS A 123 35.30 6.11 57.48
N LEU A 124 34.06 6.53 57.18
CA LEU A 124 33.06 7.04 58.15
C LEU A 124 31.90 7.83 57.47
N ASP A 125 30.67 7.48 57.87
CA ASP A 125 29.43 8.25 58.11
C ASP A 125 28.96 9.51 57.33
N SER A 126 27.71 9.37 56.86
CA SER A 126 26.51 10.19 57.13
C SER A 126 26.48 11.70 56.81
N SER A 127 25.44 12.14 56.07
CA SER A 127 24.32 12.93 56.65
C SER A 127 23.39 13.59 55.61
N LYS A 128 22.08 13.40 55.87
CA LYS A 128 20.89 14.27 55.71
C LYS A 128 20.76 15.29 54.56
N ARG A 129 19.70 15.02 53.78
CA ARG A 129 18.77 15.93 53.07
C ARG A 129 18.54 17.30 53.74
N LYS A 130 18.45 18.33 52.89
CA LYS A 130 17.51 19.46 53.02
C LYS A 130 16.90 19.77 51.65
N SER A 131 15.58 19.93 51.66
CA SER A 131 14.69 20.34 50.58
C SER A 131 14.55 21.86 50.52
N VAL A 132 14.51 22.43 49.32
CA VAL A 132 13.91 23.74 49.01
C VAL A 132 13.23 23.61 47.65
N GLU A 133 11.94 23.99 47.60
CA GLU A 133 11.11 24.12 46.40
C GLU A 133 11.32 25.49 45.75
N THR A 134 11.34 25.57 44.42
CA THR A 134 10.79 26.71 43.65
C THR A 134 10.45 26.28 42.21
N TYR A 135 9.29 26.75 41.73
CA TYR A 135 8.65 26.51 40.43
C TYR A 135 9.43 27.00 39.19
N GLY A 136 9.18 26.37 38.04
CA GLY A 136 9.47 26.88 36.69
C GLY A 136 9.25 25.83 35.60
N ASP A 137 8.22 26.02 34.78
CA ASP A 137 7.91 25.27 33.55
C ASP A 137 9.08 25.27 32.55
N ASP A 138 9.45 24.08 32.05
CA ASP A 138 9.97 23.90 30.69
C ASP A 138 9.92 22.40 30.31
N TYR A 139 9.05 22.03 29.36
CA TYR A 139 9.01 20.67 28.79
C TYR A 139 10.18 20.50 27.80
N GLY A 140 11.37 20.28 28.36
CA GLY A 140 12.56 19.84 27.62
C GLY A 140 13.00 18.46 28.07
N LEU A 141 12.83 17.44 27.22
CA LEU A 141 13.42 16.12 27.38
C LEU A 141 14.96 16.23 27.33
N LYS A 142 15.59 16.47 28.49
CA LYS A 142 17.04 16.36 28.66
C LYS A 142 17.42 14.90 28.87
N HIS A 143 18.12 14.35 27.89
CA HIS A 143 18.92 13.13 28.01
C HIS A 143 19.82 13.21 29.26
N LYS A 144 19.67 12.25 30.18
CA LYS A 144 20.68 11.95 31.19
C LYS A 144 21.59 10.85 30.65
N ALA A 145 22.85 11.21 30.48
CA ALA A 145 23.96 10.31 30.20
C ALA A 145 24.01 9.19 31.23
N GLU A 146 24.06 7.95 30.75
CA GLU A 146 24.33 6.77 31.54
C GLU A 146 25.73 6.88 32.18
N ALA A 147 25.75 6.75 33.50
CA ALA A 147 26.98 6.62 34.27
C ALA A 147 27.69 5.33 33.85
N ALA A 148 29.01 5.44 33.65
CA ALA A 148 29.89 4.36 33.24
C ALA A 148 29.71 3.10 34.11
N ALA A 149 29.05 2.09 33.54
CA ALA A 149 29.05 0.74 34.06
C ALA A 149 30.44 0.13 33.86
N LEU A 150 30.98 -0.44 34.95
CA LEU A 150 32.16 -1.27 34.97
C LEU A 150 32.06 -2.31 33.83
N ARG A 151 33.06 -2.35 32.93
CA ARG A 151 33.14 -3.38 31.88
C ARG A 151 33.40 -4.73 32.53
N ASP A 152 32.38 -5.59 32.55
CA ASP A 152 32.55 -7.03 32.70
C ASP A 152 33.17 -7.64 31.42
N PRO A 153 34.03 -8.67 31.52
CA PRO A 153 34.66 -9.28 30.35
C PRO A 153 33.62 -10.06 29.53
N LEU A 154 33.48 -9.62 28.28
CA LEU A 154 32.60 -10.13 27.24
C LEU A 154 32.79 -11.63 26.94
N GLY A 155 31.69 -12.39 26.99
CA GLY A 155 31.53 -13.73 26.42
C GLY A 155 30.08 -13.91 25.97
N ASN A 156 29.84 -13.74 24.67
CA ASN A 156 28.52 -13.67 24.01
C ASN A 156 27.72 -14.98 24.10
N SER A 157 26.77 -15.04 25.03
CA SER A 157 25.50 -15.73 24.81
C SER A 157 24.44 -14.88 25.49
N GLY A 158 23.48 -14.31 24.77
CA GLY A 158 22.51 -13.35 25.35
C GLY A 158 21.63 -13.90 26.49
N ILE A 159 21.80 -15.17 26.87
CA ILE A 159 21.11 -15.85 27.97
C ILE A 159 21.92 -15.68 29.27
N PRO A 160 21.28 -15.32 30.41
CA PRO A 160 21.94 -15.28 31.71
C PRO A 160 22.57 -16.63 32.09
N SER A 161 23.74 -16.60 32.72
CA SER A 161 24.45 -17.81 33.14
C SER A 161 23.66 -18.64 34.16
N LEU A 162 23.91 -19.96 34.21
CA LEU A 162 23.23 -20.87 35.15
C LEU A 162 23.63 -20.64 36.61
N GLY A 163 24.72 -19.91 36.90
CA GLY A 163 25.17 -19.69 38.27
C GLY A 163 25.79 -20.94 38.94
N LEU A 164 26.28 -21.89 38.17
CA LEU A 164 27.02 -23.04 38.71
C LEU A 164 28.32 -22.57 39.39
N PRO A 165 28.73 -23.18 40.52
CA PRO A 165 30.03 -22.90 41.14
C PRO A 165 31.17 -22.92 40.12
N ALA A 166 32.06 -21.94 40.20
CA ALA A 166 33.22 -21.84 39.31
C ALA A 166 34.24 -22.96 39.59
N LEU A 167 34.83 -23.52 38.53
CA LEU A 167 35.92 -24.48 38.64
C LEU A 167 37.18 -23.74 39.13
N LYS A 168 37.86 -24.31 40.12
CA LYS A 168 39.05 -23.67 40.74
C LYS A 168 40.35 -24.01 40.03
N THR A 169 40.34 -25.06 39.22
CA THR A 169 41.51 -25.65 38.54
C THR A 169 41.81 -25.04 37.16
N GLY A 170 40.99 -24.09 36.69
CA GLY A 170 41.20 -23.40 35.41
C GLY A 170 40.99 -24.26 34.16
N LEU A 171 40.24 -25.37 34.28
CA LEU A 171 39.87 -26.24 33.16
C LEU A 171 39.22 -25.46 32.01
N SER A 172 39.74 -25.63 30.80
CA SER A 172 39.20 -25.00 29.59
C SER A 172 38.01 -25.78 29.00
N ASP A 173 37.32 -25.17 28.05
CA ASP A 173 36.21 -25.82 27.33
C ASP A 173 36.65 -27.07 26.56
N ASP A 174 37.86 -27.01 25.99
CA ASP A 174 38.50 -28.13 25.30
C ASP A 174 38.84 -29.27 26.28
N ASP A 175 39.33 -28.93 27.48
CA ASP A 175 39.60 -29.91 28.52
C ASP A 175 38.32 -30.65 28.93
N LEU A 176 37.24 -29.91 29.18
CA LEU A 176 35.95 -30.51 29.55
C LEU A 176 35.38 -31.39 28.43
N ARG A 177 35.52 -30.96 27.16
CA ARG A 177 35.05 -31.73 26.00
C ARG A 177 35.82 -33.04 25.85
N GLU A 178 37.15 -33.00 25.92
CA GLU A 178 37.96 -34.21 25.78
C GLU A 178 37.74 -35.19 26.95
N SER A 179 37.57 -34.66 28.17
CA SER A 179 37.28 -35.48 29.36
C SER A 179 35.89 -36.11 29.32
N ALA A 180 34.91 -35.39 28.78
CA ALA A 180 33.58 -35.91 28.54
C ALA A 180 33.62 -37.10 27.57
N TYR A 181 34.41 -36.99 26.49
CA TYR A 181 34.61 -38.09 25.55
C TYR A 181 35.28 -39.33 26.20
N GLU A 182 36.32 -39.11 27.01
CA GLU A 182 36.98 -40.18 27.80
C GLU A 182 36.00 -40.91 28.71
N LEU A 183 35.15 -40.16 29.40
CA LEU A 183 34.09 -40.68 30.25
C LEU A 183 33.08 -41.52 29.47
N LEU A 184 32.59 -41.02 28.33
CA LEU A 184 31.64 -41.74 27.48
C LEU A 184 32.21 -43.09 27.05
N LEU A 185 33.47 -43.11 26.58
CA LEU A 185 34.14 -44.35 26.22
C LEU A 185 34.19 -45.32 27.42
N ALA A 186 34.65 -44.85 28.58
CA ALA A 186 34.73 -45.69 29.78
C ALA A 186 33.37 -46.32 30.15
N SER A 187 32.29 -45.53 30.09
CA SER A 187 30.92 -46.00 30.34
C SER A 187 30.44 -47.03 29.30
N VAL A 188 30.75 -46.84 28.02
CA VAL A 188 30.44 -47.81 26.95
C VAL A 188 31.17 -49.14 27.14
N PHE A 189 32.46 -49.09 27.50
CA PHE A 189 33.26 -50.30 27.71
C PHE A 189 32.82 -51.10 28.95
N SER A 190 32.28 -50.44 29.98
CA SER A 190 31.84 -51.13 31.19
C SER A 190 30.41 -51.65 31.15
N SER A 191 29.60 -51.23 30.18
CA SER A 191 28.27 -51.79 29.95
C SER A 191 28.28 -53.10 29.16
N GLY A 192 29.47 -53.62 28.80
CA GLY A 192 29.64 -54.91 28.12
C GLY A 192 29.46 -54.87 26.59
N VAL A 193 29.51 -53.69 25.98
CA VAL A 193 29.49 -53.55 24.51
C VAL A 193 30.84 -53.99 23.95
N GLU A 194 30.89 -55.15 23.26
CA GLU A 194 32.11 -55.64 22.61
C GLU A 194 32.57 -54.71 21.47
N MET A 195 33.77 -54.16 21.62
CA MET A 195 34.41 -53.26 20.66
C MET A 195 35.75 -53.86 20.23
N PHE A 196 35.96 -54.06 18.93
CA PHE A 196 37.22 -54.57 18.39
C PHE A 196 38.30 -53.48 18.37
N PRO A 197 39.57 -53.79 18.70
CA PRO A 197 40.68 -52.87 18.52
C PRO A 197 40.87 -52.54 17.02
N VAL A 198 41.19 -51.28 16.72
CA VAL A 198 41.29 -50.71 15.35
C VAL A 198 42.56 -51.14 14.60
N GLU A 199 43.35 -52.04 15.15
CA GLU A 199 44.54 -52.56 14.46
C GLU A 199 44.10 -53.57 13.38
N ASP A 200 44.47 -53.29 12.13
CA ASP A 200 44.25 -54.05 10.89
C ASP A 200 42.95 -53.85 10.07
N ARG A 201 42.54 -52.59 9.82
CA ARG A 201 41.72 -52.25 8.62
C ARG A 201 42.39 -51.28 7.63
N LYS A 202 43.71 -51.07 7.72
CA LYS A 202 44.46 -50.16 6.83
C LYS A 202 44.73 -50.68 5.40
N LYS A 203 44.27 -51.87 5.02
CA LYS A 203 44.49 -52.41 3.65
C LYS A 203 43.26 -52.50 2.73
N GLU A 204 42.04 -52.19 3.17
CA GLU A 204 40.85 -52.30 2.29
C GLU A 204 40.00 -51.02 2.12
N ARG A 205 40.31 -49.91 2.81
CA ARG A 205 39.42 -48.73 2.85
C ARG A 205 39.73 -47.62 1.82
N ASN A 206 40.67 -47.81 0.90
CA ASN A 206 40.98 -46.81 -0.14
C ASN A 206 39.99 -46.77 -1.33
N SER A 207 38.88 -47.51 -1.30
CA SER A 207 37.91 -47.54 -2.41
C SER A 207 36.48 -47.10 -2.06
N LYS A 208 36.17 -46.65 -0.84
CA LYS A 208 34.79 -46.30 -0.42
C LYS A 208 34.51 -44.82 -0.13
N PHE A 209 35.52 -43.95 -0.16
CA PHE A 209 35.31 -42.50 0.09
C PHE A 209 34.74 -41.72 -1.11
N LEU A 210 34.68 -42.32 -2.31
CA LEU A 210 34.15 -41.66 -3.51
C LEU A 210 32.74 -42.14 -3.95
N SER A 211 32.06 -43.01 -3.19
CA SER A 211 30.74 -43.51 -3.58
C SER A 211 29.55 -42.79 -2.94
N ARG A 212 29.75 -41.81 -2.04
CA ARG A 212 28.64 -41.08 -1.39
C ARG A 212 28.12 -39.85 -2.16
N LEU A 213 28.63 -39.60 -3.37
CA LEU A 213 28.22 -38.47 -4.21
C LEU A 213 27.29 -38.83 -5.39
N LYS A 214 26.68 -40.03 -5.43
CA LYS A 214 25.68 -40.35 -6.47
C LYS A 214 24.44 -41.08 -5.92
N SER A 215 23.33 -40.36 -5.98
CA SER A 215 21.92 -40.77 -6.18
C SER A 215 21.39 -42.03 -5.46
N LYS A 216 20.36 -41.79 -4.65
CA LYS A 216 19.24 -42.70 -4.31
C LYS A 216 19.07 -43.86 -5.30
N ARG A 217 19.35 -45.09 -4.85
CA ARG A 217 18.60 -46.27 -5.28
C ARG A 217 18.57 -47.29 -4.15
N GLU A 218 17.37 -47.53 -3.66
CA GLU A 218 17.01 -48.53 -2.67
C GLU A 218 17.48 -49.92 -3.12
N LYS A 219 18.22 -50.61 -2.23
CA LYS A 219 18.29 -52.06 -2.15
C LYS A 219 18.30 -52.48 -0.67
N PRO A 220 17.67 -53.63 -0.33
CA PRO A 220 17.23 -53.94 1.03
C PRO A 220 18.41 -54.25 1.96
N HIS A 221 18.36 -53.67 3.15
CA HIS A 221 19.40 -53.74 4.17
C HIS A 221 19.45 -55.13 4.84
N SER A 222 20.60 -55.80 4.78
CA SER A 222 21.05 -56.66 5.87
C SER A 222 21.40 -55.77 7.06
N GLN A 223 20.69 -55.90 8.18
CA GLN A 223 20.97 -55.12 9.38
C GLN A 223 22.42 -55.40 9.86
N PRO A 224 23.27 -54.37 10.06
CA PRO A 224 24.55 -54.55 10.72
C PRO A 224 24.32 -54.98 12.17
N GLN A 225 25.20 -55.84 12.68
CA GLN A 225 25.17 -56.34 14.06
C GLN A 225 25.20 -55.16 15.06
N PRO A 226 24.56 -55.29 16.25
CA PRO A 226 24.48 -54.19 17.22
C PRO A 226 25.84 -53.65 17.67
N SER A 227 26.90 -54.47 17.66
CA SER A 227 28.28 -54.05 17.95
C SER A 227 28.89 -53.16 16.85
N GLU A 228 28.60 -53.41 15.58
CA GLU A 228 29.08 -52.60 14.45
C GLU A 228 28.44 -51.20 14.45
N ARG A 229 27.16 -51.11 14.83
CA ARG A 229 26.46 -49.82 14.94
C ARG A 229 27.03 -48.92 16.03
N HIS A 230 27.39 -49.46 17.21
CA HIS A 230 27.97 -48.66 18.28
C HIS A 230 29.37 -48.13 17.91
N ALA A 231 30.17 -48.90 17.18
CA ALA A 231 31.48 -48.44 16.72
C ALA A 231 31.37 -47.26 15.74
N GLU A 232 30.43 -47.33 14.80
CA GLU A 232 30.14 -46.23 13.87
C GLU A 232 29.65 -44.97 14.61
N LEU A 233 28.75 -45.14 15.58
CA LEU A 233 28.25 -44.01 16.39
C LEU A 233 29.35 -43.33 17.21
N ILE A 234 30.28 -44.08 17.80
CA ILE A 234 31.39 -43.48 18.56
C ILE A 234 32.36 -42.75 17.63
N ASP A 235 32.57 -43.23 16.41
CA ASP A 235 33.38 -42.54 15.40
C ASP A 235 32.70 -41.23 14.95
N THR A 236 31.36 -41.20 14.87
CA THR A 236 30.57 -39.98 14.66
C THR A 236 30.68 -39.02 15.85
N ILE A 237 30.51 -39.48 17.10
CA ILE A 237 30.67 -38.65 18.30
C ILE A 237 32.09 -38.07 18.38
N ARG A 238 33.11 -38.87 18.07
CA ARG A 238 34.50 -38.41 18.00
C ARG A 238 34.65 -37.28 16.98
N ALA A 239 34.03 -37.44 15.81
CA ALA A 239 34.01 -36.39 14.79
C ALA A 239 33.36 -35.13 15.37
N GLN A 240 32.12 -35.22 15.87
CA GLN A 240 31.33 -34.09 16.42
C GLN A 240 32.01 -33.37 17.59
N MET A 241 32.69 -34.12 18.47
CA MET A 241 33.45 -33.57 19.60
C MET A 241 34.89 -33.15 19.23
N GLN A 242 35.25 -33.19 17.94
CA GLN A 242 36.56 -32.77 17.41
C GLN A 242 37.75 -33.46 18.10
N ILE A 243 37.59 -34.75 18.45
CA ILE A 243 38.63 -35.54 19.11
C ILE A 243 39.58 -36.12 18.05
N SER A 244 40.89 -35.95 18.26
CA SER A 244 41.89 -36.47 17.32
C SER A 244 41.90 -38.00 17.26
N GLU A 245 42.19 -38.56 16.08
CA GLU A 245 42.23 -40.02 15.89
C GLU A 245 43.31 -40.68 16.76
N ALA A 246 44.47 -40.03 16.91
CA ALA A 246 45.56 -40.50 17.76
C ALA A 246 45.13 -40.57 19.24
N MET A 247 44.46 -39.54 19.74
CA MET A 247 43.93 -39.51 21.11
C MET A 247 42.86 -40.60 21.31
N ASN A 248 41.92 -40.72 20.38
CA ASN A 248 40.87 -41.75 20.43
C ASN A 248 41.46 -43.18 20.44
N ALA A 249 42.43 -43.47 19.57
CA ALA A 249 43.09 -44.77 19.53
C ALA A 249 43.81 -45.10 20.85
N CYS A 250 44.50 -44.11 21.43
CA CYS A 250 45.18 -44.23 22.72
C CYS A 250 44.19 -44.50 23.86
N ILE A 251 43.09 -43.74 23.94
CA ILE A 251 42.06 -43.93 24.97
C ILE A 251 41.38 -45.29 24.81
N ARG A 252 40.93 -45.66 23.60
CA ARG A 252 40.27 -46.95 23.32
C ARG A 252 41.16 -48.14 23.72
N ARG A 253 42.45 -48.12 23.34
CA ARG A 253 43.42 -49.18 23.70
C ARG A 253 43.50 -49.37 25.22
N ASN A 254 43.58 -48.27 25.97
CA ASN A 254 43.68 -48.31 27.42
C ASN A 254 42.36 -48.73 28.09
N MET A 255 41.22 -48.29 27.56
CA MET A 255 39.90 -48.68 28.06
C MET A 255 39.61 -50.17 27.86
N VAL A 256 40.06 -50.78 26.76
CA VAL A 256 39.98 -52.24 26.56
C VAL A 256 40.81 -53.00 27.61
N GLN A 257 42.01 -52.51 27.92
CA GLN A 257 42.86 -53.11 28.97
C GLN A 257 42.25 -52.95 30.36
N LEU A 258 41.55 -51.85 30.63
CA LEU A 258 40.81 -51.62 31.86
C LEU A 258 39.61 -52.56 31.99
N ALA A 259 38.81 -52.70 30.92
CA ALA A 259 37.67 -53.60 30.89
C ALA A 259 38.08 -55.07 31.12
N ALA A 260 39.20 -55.50 30.53
CA ALA A 260 39.73 -56.85 30.71
C ALA A 260 40.25 -57.14 32.13
N ARG A 261 40.61 -56.11 32.91
CA ARG A 261 41.13 -56.24 34.28
C ARG A 261 40.05 -56.16 35.37
N ARG A 262 38.84 -55.71 35.03
CA ARG A 262 37.74 -55.51 36.00
C ARG A 262 36.73 -56.65 35.99
N THR A 263 36.36 -57.11 37.18
CA THR A 263 35.11 -57.84 37.42
C THR A 263 34.00 -56.82 37.73
N CYS A 264 33.07 -56.61 36.79
CA CYS A 264 31.80 -55.87 36.90
C CYS A 264 31.56 -55.05 38.19
N GLY A 265 31.96 -53.77 38.18
CA GLY A 265 31.65 -52.79 39.24
C GLY A 265 31.50 -51.39 38.65
N GLN A 266 30.75 -50.51 39.33
CA GLN A 266 30.48 -49.13 38.90
C GLN A 266 31.80 -48.37 38.63
N ILE A 267 31.85 -47.55 37.57
CA ILE A 267 32.99 -46.66 37.31
C ILE A 267 32.66 -45.24 37.72
N ASP A 268 33.60 -44.64 38.42
CA ASP A 268 33.59 -43.28 38.91
C ASP A 268 34.74 -42.47 38.27
N LEU A 269 34.51 -41.15 38.13
CA LEU A 269 35.34 -40.24 37.33
C LEU A 269 36.82 -40.15 37.79
N PRO A 270 37.13 -40.14 39.11
CA PRO A 270 38.52 -40.20 39.56
C PRO A 270 39.21 -41.48 39.11
N GLN A 271 38.50 -42.61 39.11
CA GLN A 271 39.09 -43.88 38.72
C GLN A 271 39.40 -43.92 37.23
N ILE A 272 38.55 -43.36 36.37
CA ILE A 272 38.82 -43.21 34.94
C ILE A 272 40.14 -42.44 34.73
N SER A 273 40.28 -41.30 35.42
CA SER A 273 41.47 -40.43 35.29
C SER A 273 42.75 -41.12 35.81
N LEU A 274 42.67 -41.84 36.92
CA LEU A 274 43.81 -42.58 37.50
C LEU A 274 44.25 -43.75 36.62
N GLU A 275 43.31 -44.46 35.99
CA GLU A 275 43.63 -45.60 35.12
C GLU A 275 44.21 -45.13 33.78
N LEU A 276 43.72 -44.02 33.26
CA LEU A 276 44.32 -43.33 32.11
C LEU A 276 45.77 -42.90 32.41
N LEU A 277 46.05 -42.38 33.61
CA LEU A 277 47.41 -42.02 34.04
C LEU A 277 48.34 -43.23 34.22
N ILE A 278 47.82 -44.44 34.44
CA ILE A 278 48.62 -45.68 34.51
C ILE A 278 48.95 -46.21 33.12
N GLY A 279 47.97 -46.18 32.22
CA GLY A 279 48.06 -46.85 30.92
C GLY A 279 48.72 -46.02 29.81
N ILE A 280 48.69 -44.69 29.93
CA ILE A 280 49.13 -43.78 28.88
C ILE A 280 50.51 -43.19 29.21
N PHE A 281 51.44 -43.35 28.26
CA PHE A 281 52.81 -42.86 28.36
C PHE A 281 53.08 -41.74 27.38
N ARG A 282 54.17 -41.00 27.62
CA ARG A 282 54.66 -39.94 26.72
C ARG A 282 54.85 -40.42 25.27
N SER A 283 55.18 -41.70 25.07
CA SER A 283 55.36 -42.32 23.74
C SER A 283 54.08 -42.45 22.92
N ASP A 284 52.91 -42.38 23.55
CA ASP A 284 51.63 -42.58 22.89
C ASP A 284 51.12 -41.29 22.21
N PHE A 285 51.83 -40.18 22.39
CA PHE A 285 51.50 -38.88 21.82
C PHE A 285 52.45 -38.48 20.69
N PRO A 286 51.95 -37.85 19.62
CA PRO A 286 52.79 -37.34 18.54
C PRO A 286 53.62 -36.11 18.94
N ASN A 287 53.21 -35.38 19.99
CA ASN A 287 53.85 -34.16 20.47
C ASN A 287 53.90 -34.12 22.00
N GLU A 288 55.05 -33.76 22.57
CA GLU A 288 55.25 -33.55 24.00
C GLU A 288 54.29 -32.51 24.59
N LYS A 289 53.96 -31.45 23.84
CA LYS A 289 53.00 -30.43 24.28
C LYS A 289 51.60 -31.02 24.52
N SER A 290 51.14 -31.89 23.61
CA SER A 290 49.83 -32.54 23.72
C SER A 290 49.78 -33.52 24.89
N TYR A 291 50.88 -34.23 25.16
CA TYR A 291 51.01 -35.09 26.34
C TYR A 291 50.95 -34.28 27.64
N ILE A 292 51.68 -33.16 27.73
CA ILE A 292 51.68 -32.29 28.92
C ILE A 292 50.30 -31.68 29.15
N GLN A 293 49.61 -31.24 28.09
CA GLN A 293 48.24 -30.72 28.17
C GLN A 293 47.27 -31.79 28.67
N TRP A 294 47.30 -32.99 28.08
CA TRP A 294 46.50 -34.13 28.53
C TRP A 294 46.78 -34.49 30.01
N LYS A 295 48.05 -34.58 30.42
CA LYS A 295 48.45 -34.89 31.79
C LYS A 295 47.95 -33.82 32.76
N SER A 296 48.13 -32.54 32.41
CA SER A 296 47.64 -31.42 33.22
C SER A 296 46.13 -31.47 33.37
N ARG A 297 45.39 -31.82 32.31
CA ARG A 297 43.94 -32.01 32.37
C ARG A 297 43.54 -33.10 33.35
N GLN A 298 44.13 -34.29 33.27
CA GLN A 298 43.82 -35.40 34.20
C GLN A 298 44.07 -35.00 35.66
N VAL A 299 45.17 -34.29 35.92
CA VAL A 299 45.46 -33.77 37.27
C VAL A 299 44.45 -32.71 37.71
N ASN A 300 44.07 -31.78 36.82
CA ASN A 300 43.10 -30.74 37.12
C ASN A 300 41.71 -31.33 37.42
N ILE A 301 41.29 -32.38 36.72
CA ILE A 301 40.03 -33.11 37.02
C ILE A 301 40.11 -33.76 38.40
N LEU A 302 41.22 -34.45 38.70
CA LEU A 302 41.42 -35.10 39.99
C LEU A 302 41.50 -34.09 41.14
N GLU A 303 42.11 -32.93 40.93
CA GLU A 303 42.17 -31.84 41.91
C GLU A 303 40.76 -31.25 42.14
N GLU A 304 39.98 -31.03 41.09
CA GLU A 304 38.61 -30.53 41.23
C GLU A 304 37.72 -31.54 42.00
N LEU A 305 37.85 -32.84 41.73
CA LEU A 305 37.06 -33.90 42.35
C LEU A 305 37.47 -34.22 43.79
N LEU A 306 38.77 -34.32 44.07
CA LEU A 306 39.28 -34.83 45.34
C LEU A 306 39.71 -33.71 46.29
N TYR A 307 40.27 -32.61 45.79
CA TYR A 307 40.76 -31.53 46.65
C TYR A 307 39.68 -30.48 46.92
N PHE A 308 38.94 -30.06 45.89
CA PHE A 308 37.95 -28.99 46.04
C PHE A 308 36.52 -29.47 46.34
N SER A 309 36.17 -30.68 45.91
CA SER A 309 34.80 -31.20 46.02
C SER A 309 34.62 -32.22 47.14
N ALA A 310 35.65 -33.02 47.47
CA ALA A 310 35.52 -34.09 48.46
C ALA A 310 35.77 -33.62 49.90
N GLU A 311 34.90 -34.06 50.81
CA GLU A 311 35.00 -33.92 52.27
C GLU A 311 35.99 -34.98 52.81
N LEU A 312 37.26 -34.85 52.43
CA LEU A 312 38.35 -35.68 52.95
C LEU A 312 38.95 -35.09 54.25
N PRO A 313 39.54 -35.92 55.14
CA PRO A 313 40.33 -35.45 56.26
C PRO A 313 41.54 -34.60 55.81
N GLU A 314 41.96 -33.61 56.61
CA GLU A 314 43.10 -32.72 56.26
C GLU A 314 44.38 -33.47 55.91
N THR A 315 44.65 -34.60 56.55
CA THR A 315 45.81 -35.45 56.28
C THR A 315 45.77 -36.06 54.87
N GLU A 316 44.58 -36.46 54.41
CA GLU A 316 44.39 -37.03 53.08
C GLU A 316 44.40 -35.95 52.00
N HIS A 317 43.89 -34.74 52.30
CA HIS A 317 44.00 -33.58 51.43
C HIS A 317 45.45 -33.21 51.14
N LEU A 318 46.31 -33.16 52.16
CA LEU A 318 47.74 -32.87 51.99
C LEU A 318 48.46 -33.97 51.21
N LEU A 319 48.08 -35.23 51.41
CA LEU A 319 48.62 -36.36 50.64
C LEU A 319 48.23 -36.28 49.15
N VAL A 320 46.95 -36.03 48.85
CA VAL A 320 46.46 -35.86 47.48
C VAL A 320 47.12 -34.66 46.82
N GLN A 321 47.21 -33.51 47.50
CA GLN A 321 47.87 -32.31 46.97
C GLN A 321 49.35 -32.56 46.64
N SER A 322 50.07 -33.24 47.54
CA SER A 322 51.48 -33.63 47.31
C SER A 322 51.61 -34.58 46.12
N CYS A 323 50.76 -35.60 46.01
CA CYS A 323 50.79 -36.55 44.91
C CYS A 323 50.44 -35.90 43.56
N LEU A 324 49.44 -35.00 43.51
CA LEU A 324 49.07 -34.26 42.29
C LEU A 324 50.18 -33.29 41.85
N ALA A 325 50.89 -32.66 42.80
CA ALA A 325 52.05 -31.82 42.49
C ALA A 325 53.18 -32.62 41.83
N LYS A 326 53.46 -33.84 42.31
CA LYS A 326 54.44 -34.76 41.71
C LYS A 326 54.07 -35.17 40.29
N ILE A 327 52.78 -35.34 39.98
CA ILE A 327 52.31 -35.68 38.62
C ILE A 327 52.46 -34.47 37.67
N ARG A 328 52.19 -33.24 38.17
CA ARG A 328 52.36 -32.00 37.38
C ARG A 328 53.81 -31.75 36.99
N ASP A 329 54.76 -32.00 37.89
CA ASP A 329 56.18 -31.81 37.61
C ASP A 329 56.65 -32.82 36.54
N THR A 330 56.94 -32.32 35.33
CA THR A 330 57.42 -33.13 34.21
C THR A 330 58.79 -33.73 34.47
N LYS A 331 59.66 -33.08 35.25
CA LYS A 331 60.99 -33.61 35.57
C LYS A 331 60.89 -34.74 36.58
N GLU A 332 60.05 -34.58 37.60
CA GLU A 332 59.84 -35.61 38.62
C GLU A 332 59.06 -36.81 38.06
N TRP A 333 57.91 -36.54 37.41
CA TRP A 333 57.02 -37.57 36.89
C TRP A 333 57.63 -38.34 35.72
N ASP A 334 58.05 -37.64 34.67
CA ASP A 334 58.35 -38.26 33.37
C ASP A 334 59.79 -38.77 33.28
N VAL A 335 60.72 -38.16 34.02
CA VAL A 335 62.18 -38.42 33.93
C VAL A 335 62.73 -39.12 35.17
N ALA A 336 62.38 -38.68 36.38
CA ALA A 336 62.99 -39.18 37.61
C ALA A 336 62.33 -40.46 38.18
N MET A 337 61.00 -40.60 38.06
CA MET A 337 60.27 -41.73 38.66
C MET A 337 60.18 -42.96 37.74
N SER A 338 60.41 -44.14 38.33
CA SER A 338 60.18 -45.45 37.70
C SER A 338 58.69 -45.78 37.59
N PRO A 339 58.28 -46.69 36.66
CA PRO A 339 56.88 -47.10 36.54
C PRO A 339 56.27 -47.65 37.84
N ALA A 340 57.05 -48.34 38.67
CA ALA A 340 56.60 -48.84 39.97
C ALA A 340 56.28 -47.69 40.96
N GLN A 341 57.12 -46.66 41.00
CA GLN A 341 56.90 -45.46 41.82
C GLN A 341 55.69 -44.63 41.35
N ARG A 342 55.47 -44.54 40.02
CA ARG A 342 54.27 -43.88 39.48
C ARG A 342 52.98 -44.60 39.89
N VAL A 343 52.98 -45.94 39.85
CA VAL A 343 51.85 -46.75 40.32
C VAL A 343 51.63 -46.57 41.82
N GLU A 344 52.68 -46.41 42.63
CA GLU A 344 52.58 -46.14 44.07
C GLU A 344 51.92 -44.79 44.36
N VAL A 345 52.34 -43.72 43.67
CA VAL A 345 51.72 -42.38 43.77
C VAL A 345 50.25 -42.44 43.36
N ILE A 346 49.93 -43.09 42.25
CA ILE A 346 48.54 -43.26 41.78
C ILE A 346 47.73 -44.12 42.76
N SER A 347 48.34 -45.15 43.36
CA SER A 347 47.66 -46.02 44.34
C SER A 347 47.32 -45.27 45.63
N SER A 348 48.14 -44.30 46.03
CA SER A 348 47.87 -43.42 47.18
C SER A 348 46.68 -42.51 46.91
N ILE A 349 46.59 -41.91 45.71
CA ILE A 349 45.41 -41.14 45.29
C ILE A 349 44.18 -42.06 45.17
N ARG A 350 44.33 -43.27 44.62
CA ARG A 350 43.25 -44.27 44.52
C ARG A 350 42.71 -44.63 45.89
N GLN A 351 43.57 -44.86 46.88
CA GLN A 351 43.15 -45.18 48.25
C GLN A 351 42.35 -44.04 48.88
N ALA A 352 42.76 -42.78 48.68
CA ALA A 352 42.01 -41.60 49.12
C ALA A 352 40.66 -41.47 48.40
N ALA A 353 40.65 -41.65 47.07
CA ALA A 353 39.43 -41.61 46.26
C ALA A 353 38.43 -42.72 46.65
N SER A 354 38.91 -43.95 46.92
CA SER A 354 38.04 -45.05 47.37
C SER A 354 37.39 -44.75 48.73
N LYS A 355 38.09 -44.09 49.66
CA LYS A 355 37.50 -43.70 50.95
C LYS A 355 36.39 -42.68 50.79
N ALA A 356 36.53 -41.72 49.85
CA ALA A 356 35.46 -40.79 49.49
C ALA A 356 34.30 -41.51 48.78
N PHE A 357 34.60 -42.46 47.88
CA PHE A 357 33.60 -43.22 47.13
C PHE A 357 32.72 -44.11 48.01
N PHE A 358 33.27 -44.75 49.05
CA PHE A 358 32.51 -45.60 49.98
C PHE A 358 31.68 -44.82 51.01
N GLN A 359 31.76 -43.48 51.03
CA GLN A 359 30.78 -42.67 51.75
C GLN A 359 29.44 -42.84 51.02
N GLN A 360 28.46 -43.50 51.66
CA GLN A 360 27.17 -43.82 51.03
C GLN A 360 26.48 -42.58 50.48
N GLY A 361 25.77 -42.75 49.34
CA GLY A 361 24.86 -41.75 48.79
C GLY A 361 23.88 -41.23 49.85
N LYS A 362 23.57 -39.93 49.79
CA LYS A 362 22.76 -39.24 50.80
C LYS A 362 21.26 -39.41 50.56
N PHE A 363 20.83 -39.82 49.36
CA PHE A 363 19.42 -39.75 48.93
C PHE A 363 18.79 -41.13 48.64
N GLY A 364 19.55 -42.22 48.70
CA GLY A 364 19.02 -43.59 48.55
C GLY A 364 18.65 -43.94 47.10
N LEU A 365 19.24 -43.27 46.11
CA LEU A 365 19.02 -43.54 44.69
C LEU A 365 19.83 -44.75 44.21
N GLN A 366 19.33 -45.46 43.20
CA GLN A 366 20.06 -46.60 42.60
C GLN A 366 21.40 -46.13 42.01
N ASN A 367 22.49 -46.80 42.39
CA ASN A 367 23.86 -46.50 41.96
C ASN A 367 24.33 -45.08 42.33
N GLU A 368 23.76 -44.47 43.37
CA GLU A 368 24.19 -43.16 43.86
C GLU A 368 25.65 -43.22 44.36
N THR A 369 26.46 -42.27 43.90
CA THR A 369 27.84 -42.11 44.38
C THR A 369 27.99 -40.77 45.10
N TYR A 370 28.96 -40.70 46.02
CA TYR A 370 29.33 -39.48 46.72
C TYR A 370 29.54 -38.26 45.78
N TYR A 371 30.14 -38.50 44.61
CA TYR A 371 30.46 -37.44 43.64
C TYR A 371 29.24 -36.80 42.97
N TRP A 372 28.06 -37.44 43.02
CA TRP A 372 26.82 -36.86 42.47
C TRP A 372 26.46 -35.56 43.17
N HIS A 373 26.63 -35.47 44.49
CA HIS A 373 26.36 -34.24 45.25
C HIS A 373 27.60 -33.40 45.50
N ALA A 374 28.79 -34.02 45.58
CA ALA A 374 30.01 -33.32 45.96
C ALA A 374 30.62 -32.52 44.79
N ALA A 375 30.57 -33.09 43.59
CA ALA A 375 31.20 -32.54 42.38
C ALA A 375 30.20 -32.28 41.24
N TYR A 376 28.92 -32.04 41.56
CA TYR A 376 27.85 -31.86 40.58
C TYR A 376 28.20 -30.80 39.53
N HIS A 377 28.87 -29.70 39.92
CA HIS A 377 29.22 -28.58 39.05
C HIS A 377 30.22 -28.96 37.96
N LEU A 378 31.12 -29.91 38.21
CA LEU A 378 31.99 -30.49 37.18
C LEU A 378 31.20 -31.50 36.33
N ASN A 379 30.42 -32.37 36.97
CA ASN A 379 29.65 -33.41 36.28
C ASN A 379 28.66 -32.84 35.26
N ILE A 380 27.94 -31.77 35.62
CA ILE A 380 27.00 -31.08 34.72
C ILE A 380 27.72 -30.47 33.52
N ARG A 381 28.88 -29.85 33.73
CA ARG A 381 29.68 -29.27 32.64
C ARG A 381 30.21 -30.33 31.69
N LEU A 382 30.62 -31.49 32.20
CA LEU A 382 31.00 -32.63 31.36
C LEU A 382 29.80 -33.16 30.57
N TYR A 383 28.63 -33.26 31.20
CA TYR A 383 27.41 -33.69 30.53
C TYR A 383 26.95 -32.73 29.43
N GLU A 384 27.04 -31.42 29.67
CA GLU A 384 26.77 -30.38 28.68
C GLU A 384 27.66 -30.55 27.43
N LYS A 385 28.94 -30.91 27.60
CA LYS A 385 29.84 -31.21 26.47
C LYS A 385 29.48 -32.49 25.72
N LEU A 386 28.93 -33.50 26.38
CA LEU A 386 28.40 -34.68 25.70
C LEU A 386 27.19 -34.35 24.85
N LEU A 387 26.26 -33.56 25.39
CA LEU A 387 25.06 -33.14 24.68
C LEU A 387 25.40 -32.29 23.45
N ASN A 388 26.44 -31.45 23.51
CA ASN A 388 26.92 -30.71 22.33
C ASN A 388 27.43 -31.61 21.19
N GLY A 389 27.70 -32.89 21.44
CA GLY A 389 28.13 -33.86 20.42
C GLY A 389 27.03 -34.32 19.46
N VAL A 390 25.78 -33.87 19.64
CA VAL A 390 24.63 -34.21 18.76
C VAL A 390 24.37 -33.20 17.64
N PHE A 391 25.08 -32.06 17.64
CA PHE A 391 24.98 -31.05 16.60
C PHE A 391 26.00 -31.29 15.50
N ASP A 392 25.69 -30.90 14.26
CA ASP A 392 26.62 -30.99 13.15
C ASP A 392 27.71 -29.90 13.27
N ILE A 393 28.99 -30.26 13.21
CA ILE A 393 30.11 -29.30 13.20
C ILE A 393 30.07 -28.35 12.00
N LEU A 394 29.56 -28.81 10.85
CA LEU A 394 29.54 -28.01 9.62
C LEU A 394 28.37 -27.02 9.61
N ASP A 395 27.25 -27.42 10.20
CA ASP A 395 26.04 -26.61 10.38
C ASP A 395 25.56 -26.74 11.82
N GLU A 396 26.07 -25.87 12.70
CA GLU A 396 25.82 -25.96 14.15
C GLU A 396 24.34 -25.76 14.51
N GLY A 397 23.47 -25.37 13.58
CA GLY A 397 22.03 -25.26 13.77
C GLY A 397 21.27 -26.58 13.65
N GLN A 398 21.88 -27.62 13.08
CA GLN A 398 21.21 -28.89 12.78
C GLN A 398 21.63 -30.03 13.71
N LEU A 399 20.66 -30.89 14.03
CA LEU A 399 20.90 -32.18 14.67
C LEU A 399 21.34 -33.20 13.60
N ILE A 400 22.29 -34.04 13.94
CA ILE A 400 22.74 -35.12 13.04
C ILE A 400 21.71 -36.24 12.93
N GLU A 401 21.70 -36.98 11.82
CA GLU A 401 20.74 -38.07 11.57
C GLU A 401 20.76 -39.12 12.69
N GLU A 402 21.92 -39.35 13.33
CA GLU A 402 22.09 -40.32 14.41
C GLU A 402 21.88 -39.74 15.83
N ALA A 403 21.32 -38.53 15.98
CA ALA A 403 21.22 -37.84 17.28
C ALA A 403 20.53 -38.69 18.37
N ASP A 404 19.39 -39.33 18.08
CA ASP A 404 18.67 -40.19 19.04
C ASP A 404 19.50 -41.41 19.47
N ALA A 405 20.29 -41.97 18.55
CA ALA A 405 21.17 -43.10 18.83
C ALA A 405 22.37 -42.67 19.70
N ILE A 406 22.89 -41.46 19.49
CA ILE A 406 23.95 -40.88 20.31
C ILE A 406 23.45 -40.54 21.72
N LEU A 407 22.24 -39.96 21.85
CA LEU A 407 21.63 -39.73 23.15
C LEU A 407 21.44 -41.03 23.94
N SER A 408 21.12 -42.12 23.25
CA SER A 408 21.03 -43.46 23.85
C SER A 408 22.38 -43.97 24.38
N LEU A 409 23.49 -43.64 23.71
CA LEU A 409 24.85 -43.94 24.21
C LEU A 409 25.26 -43.03 25.38
N ILE A 410 24.94 -41.74 25.31
CA ILE A 410 25.20 -40.77 26.38
C ILE A 410 24.47 -41.19 27.67
N LYS A 411 23.31 -41.85 27.57
CA LYS A 411 22.59 -42.41 28.73
C LYS A 411 23.45 -43.33 29.60
N LEU A 412 24.47 -43.99 29.04
CA LEU A 412 25.39 -44.85 29.79
C LEU A 412 26.25 -44.08 30.80
N THR A 413 26.42 -42.77 30.64
CA THR A 413 27.19 -41.93 31.57
C THR A 413 26.37 -41.43 32.76
N TRP A 414 25.05 -41.68 32.78
CA TRP A 414 24.14 -41.14 33.79
C TRP A 414 24.49 -41.57 35.21
N SER A 415 24.85 -42.84 35.42
CA SER A 415 25.20 -43.37 36.74
C SER A 415 26.55 -42.85 37.25
N THR A 416 27.46 -42.47 36.35
CA THR A 416 28.76 -41.90 36.73
C THR A 416 28.64 -40.40 37.05
N LEU A 417 27.82 -39.66 36.32
CA LEU A 417 27.66 -38.21 36.46
C LEU A 417 26.55 -37.79 37.42
N GLY A 418 25.64 -38.69 37.78
CA GLY A 418 24.45 -38.36 38.56
C GLY A 418 23.37 -37.63 37.78
N ILE A 419 23.17 -38.04 36.52
CA ILE A 419 22.13 -37.50 35.65
C ILE A 419 20.89 -38.36 35.73
N THR A 420 19.80 -37.78 36.22
CA THR A 420 18.49 -38.42 36.18
C THR A 420 17.74 -38.07 34.89
N HIS A 421 16.62 -38.73 34.62
CA HIS A 421 15.80 -38.45 33.45
C HIS A 421 15.31 -36.98 33.43
N LYS A 422 14.86 -36.45 34.58
CA LYS A 422 14.41 -35.06 34.70
C LYS A 422 15.55 -34.08 34.46
N LEU A 423 16.75 -34.38 34.98
CA LEU A 423 17.93 -33.54 34.79
C LEU A 423 18.42 -33.55 33.34
N HIS A 424 18.39 -34.71 32.68
CA HIS A 424 18.71 -34.81 31.26
C HIS A 424 17.80 -33.93 30.42
N ASN A 425 16.48 -34.03 30.59
CA ASN A 425 15.53 -33.23 29.81
C ASN A 425 15.76 -31.72 30.04
N ALA A 426 16.04 -31.30 31.28
CA ALA A 426 16.34 -29.91 31.59
C ALA A 426 17.64 -29.42 30.95
N LEU A 427 18.73 -30.20 31.05
CA LEU A 427 20.03 -29.85 30.48
C LEU A 427 20.05 -29.93 28.95
N TYR A 428 19.32 -30.88 28.36
CA TYR A 428 19.21 -30.98 26.91
C TYR A 428 18.38 -29.84 26.32
N GLY A 429 17.25 -29.50 26.96
CA GLY A 429 16.50 -28.28 26.62
C GLY A 429 17.37 -27.02 26.74
N TRP A 430 18.19 -26.91 27.79
CA TRP A 430 19.13 -25.80 27.96
C TRP A 430 20.12 -25.67 26.80
N VAL A 431 20.79 -26.77 26.44
CA VAL A 431 21.76 -26.82 25.34
C VAL A 431 21.11 -26.48 24.00
N LEU A 432 19.90 -26.99 23.73
CA LEU A 432 19.15 -26.67 22.51
C LEU A 432 18.82 -25.16 22.40
N VAL A 433 18.43 -24.52 23.50
CA VAL A 433 18.16 -23.07 23.52
C VAL A 433 19.44 -22.25 23.38
N GLN A 434 20.53 -22.67 24.04
CA GLN A 434 21.83 -22.04 23.83
C GLN A 434 22.24 -22.10 22.37
N GLN A 435 22.12 -23.27 21.74
CA GLN A 435 22.49 -23.45 20.35
C GLN A 435 21.63 -22.59 19.42
N PHE A 436 20.32 -22.55 19.65
CA PHE A 436 19.42 -21.65 18.93
C PHE A 436 19.86 -20.18 19.02
N VAL A 437 20.23 -19.69 20.20
CA VAL A 437 20.61 -18.26 20.37
C VAL A 437 21.86 -17.90 19.56
N HIS A 438 22.70 -18.87 19.20
CA HIS A 438 23.87 -18.66 18.35
C HIS A 438 23.57 -18.83 16.85
N THR A 439 22.66 -19.73 16.49
CA THR A 439 22.44 -20.15 15.09
C THR A 439 21.17 -19.58 14.45
N ASP A 440 20.22 -19.14 15.26
CA ASP A 440 18.88 -18.67 14.87
C ASP A 440 18.03 -19.74 14.14
N GLU A 441 18.36 -21.03 14.33
CA GLU A 441 17.72 -22.16 13.63
C GLU A 441 16.45 -22.64 14.36
N GLY A 442 15.28 -22.33 13.80
CA GLY A 442 14.01 -22.44 14.52
C GLY A 442 13.56 -23.86 14.90
N THR A 443 14.07 -24.92 14.27
CA THR A 443 13.69 -26.33 14.58
C THR A 443 14.13 -26.74 16.00
N LEU A 444 15.23 -26.17 16.49
CA LEU A 444 15.77 -26.43 17.81
C LEU A 444 14.80 -26.04 18.95
N PHE A 445 13.98 -25.00 18.74
CA PHE A 445 12.99 -24.59 19.73
C PHE A 445 11.89 -25.61 19.96
N GLU A 446 11.43 -26.29 18.90
CA GLU A 446 10.36 -27.28 19.02
C GLU A 446 10.84 -28.47 19.84
N HIS A 447 12.09 -28.90 19.61
CA HIS A 447 12.74 -29.90 20.46
C HIS A 447 12.92 -29.42 21.90
N ALA A 448 13.36 -28.17 22.12
CA ALA A 448 13.54 -27.63 23.46
C ALA A 448 12.22 -27.56 24.25
N VAL A 449 11.14 -27.08 23.62
CA VAL A 449 9.79 -27.03 24.19
C VAL A 449 9.34 -28.41 24.64
N LEU A 450 9.53 -29.44 23.81
CA LEU A 450 9.20 -30.83 24.15
C LEU A 450 9.99 -31.32 25.37
N GLN A 451 11.28 -31.00 25.48
CA GLN A 451 12.07 -31.39 26.64
C GLN A 451 11.59 -30.70 27.93
N PHE A 452 11.30 -29.40 27.88
CA PHE A 452 10.81 -28.67 29.05
C PHE A 452 9.41 -29.12 29.48
N GLN A 453 8.52 -29.43 28.53
CA GLN A 453 7.22 -30.02 28.85
C GLN A 453 7.37 -31.34 29.59
N ARG A 454 8.31 -32.21 29.20
CA ARG A 454 8.62 -33.46 29.92
C ARG A 454 9.18 -33.25 31.32
N VAL A 455 9.88 -32.13 31.57
CA VAL A 455 10.36 -31.78 32.92
C VAL A 455 9.21 -31.36 33.83
N VAL A 456 8.25 -30.60 33.28
CA VAL A 456 7.07 -30.09 33.99
C VAL A 456 6.02 -31.18 34.20
N SER A 457 5.85 -32.10 33.24
CA SER A 457 4.86 -33.18 33.28
C SER A 457 5.32 -34.44 34.02
N ALA A 458 6.59 -34.53 34.43
CA ALA A 458 7.07 -35.65 35.22
C ALA A 458 6.47 -35.54 36.63
N ASP A 459 5.57 -36.46 36.97
CA ASP A 459 4.93 -36.55 38.29
C ASP A 459 5.98 -36.46 39.41
N GLU A 460 5.66 -35.76 40.51
CA GLU A 460 6.52 -35.68 41.70
C GLU A 460 6.59 -37.00 42.49
N ASP A 461 6.50 -38.14 41.81
CA ASP A 461 6.28 -39.44 42.42
C ASP A 461 7.54 -40.02 43.10
N ASP A 462 8.74 -39.55 42.73
CA ASP A 462 9.99 -39.93 43.41
C ASP A 462 10.47 -38.82 44.37
N TYR A 463 10.06 -38.95 45.64
CA TYR A 463 10.48 -38.08 46.75
C TYR A 463 12.01 -37.97 46.88
N ASN A 464 12.75 -39.04 46.57
CA ASN A 464 14.20 -39.07 46.71
C ASN A 464 14.90 -38.31 45.57
N GLU A 465 14.39 -38.43 44.33
CA GLU A 465 14.87 -37.63 43.19
C GLU A 465 14.62 -36.13 43.44
N GLY A 466 13.46 -35.77 44.01
CA GLY A 466 13.14 -34.39 44.38
C GLY A 466 14.10 -33.79 45.42
N LEU A 467 14.52 -34.57 46.43
CA LEU A 467 15.51 -34.16 47.42
C LEU A 467 16.92 -34.02 46.81
N TYR A 468 17.33 -34.96 45.96
CA TYR A 468 18.61 -34.88 45.24
C TYR A 468 18.71 -33.61 44.38
N MET A 469 17.66 -33.28 43.63
CA MET A 469 17.64 -32.06 42.81
C MET A 469 17.80 -30.78 43.63
N LYS A 470 17.25 -30.73 44.85
CA LYS A 470 17.42 -29.57 45.75
C LYS A 470 18.89 -29.37 46.20
N CYS A 471 19.71 -30.42 46.16
CA CYS A 471 21.13 -30.34 46.50
C CYS A 471 22.03 -29.86 45.36
N ILE A 472 21.54 -29.91 44.11
CA ILE A 472 22.24 -29.35 42.96
C ILE A 472 21.96 -27.84 42.89
N THR A 473 22.81 -27.07 43.54
CA THR A 473 22.53 -25.65 43.80
C THR A 473 23.26 -24.72 42.85
N CYS A 474 22.57 -23.69 42.41
CA CYS A 474 23.09 -22.61 41.60
C CYS A 474 22.95 -21.28 42.36
N LEU A 475 23.96 -20.43 42.26
CA LEU A 475 23.97 -19.10 42.86
C LEU A 475 23.75 -18.06 41.77
N LYS A 476 22.68 -17.28 41.89
CA LYS A 476 22.40 -16.15 41.02
C LYS A 476 22.39 -14.85 41.79
N GLU A 477 23.10 -13.87 41.27
CA GLU A 477 23.06 -12.49 41.75
C GLU A 477 21.89 -11.77 41.11
N ARG A 478 20.96 -11.30 41.94
CA ARG A 478 19.84 -10.45 41.51
C ARG A 478 19.66 -9.34 42.52
N ASN A 479 19.79 -8.09 42.07
CA ASN A 479 19.56 -6.87 42.86
C ASN A 479 20.31 -6.90 44.21
N ASP A 480 21.63 -7.08 44.20
CA ASP A 480 22.51 -7.13 45.38
C ASP A 480 22.22 -8.26 46.40
N SER A 481 21.38 -9.24 46.04
CA SER A 481 21.09 -10.43 46.84
C SER A 481 21.44 -11.73 46.09
N GLN A 482 22.10 -12.66 46.78
CA GLN A 482 22.39 -13.99 46.23
C GLN A 482 21.20 -14.92 46.47
N THR A 483 20.53 -15.33 45.40
CA THR A 483 19.43 -16.31 45.48
C THR A 483 19.97 -17.70 45.19
N LYS A 484 19.73 -18.63 46.13
CA LYS A 484 20.08 -20.05 45.97
C LYS A 484 18.93 -20.78 45.30
N LEU A 485 19.17 -21.31 44.10
CA LEU A 485 18.19 -22.04 43.31
C LEU A 485 18.67 -23.46 43.05
N ASN A 486 17.76 -24.40 42.83
CA ASN A 486 18.16 -25.66 42.23
C ASN A 486 18.47 -25.47 40.73
N LEU A 487 19.19 -26.42 40.13
CA LEU A 487 19.61 -26.30 38.74
C LEU A 487 18.45 -26.16 37.74
N VAL A 488 17.38 -26.92 37.89
CA VAL A 488 16.20 -26.85 37.00
C VAL A 488 15.54 -25.46 37.09
N GLN A 489 15.35 -24.94 38.31
CA GLN A 489 14.87 -23.58 38.57
C GLN A 489 15.82 -22.54 37.96
N SER A 490 17.13 -22.75 38.04
CA SER A 490 18.11 -21.83 37.45
C SER A 490 18.04 -21.80 35.92
N ILE A 491 17.92 -22.96 35.27
CA ILE A 491 17.71 -23.10 33.82
C ILE A 491 16.43 -22.38 33.41
N PHE A 492 15.31 -22.66 34.09
CA PHE A 492 14.00 -22.08 33.79
C PHE A 492 14.02 -20.57 34.01
N LEU A 493 14.67 -20.08 35.07
CA LEU A 493 14.86 -18.65 35.32
C LEU A 493 15.72 -17.99 34.24
N SER A 494 16.82 -18.61 33.80
CA SER A 494 17.69 -18.05 32.74
C SER A 494 16.95 -17.91 31.42
N ILE A 495 16.31 -18.99 30.97
CA ILE A 495 15.58 -19.01 29.69
C ILE A 495 14.33 -18.13 29.78
N GLY A 496 13.61 -18.18 30.91
CA GLY A 496 12.46 -17.32 31.17
C GLY A 496 12.83 -15.84 31.14
N THR A 497 13.96 -15.45 31.75
CA THR A 497 14.47 -14.06 31.69
C THR A 497 14.84 -13.66 30.26
N TRP A 498 15.45 -14.57 29.50
CA TRP A 498 15.76 -14.32 28.09
C TRP A 498 14.48 -14.12 27.26
N CYS A 499 13.47 -14.99 27.43
CA CYS A 499 12.17 -14.85 26.78
C CYS A 499 11.49 -13.54 27.18
N ASP A 500 11.47 -13.21 28.47
CA ASP A 500 10.90 -11.97 28.99
C ASP A 500 11.56 -10.74 28.36
N ASN A 501 12.89 -10.72 28.25
CA ASN A 501 13.61 -9.61 27.59
C ASN A 501 13.23 -9.48 26.11
N LYS A 502 13.08 -10.60 25.39
CA LYS A 502 12.68 -10.59 23.98
C LYS A 502 11.22 -10.18 23.77
N LEU A 503 10.34 -10.59 24.67
CA LEU A 503 8.90 -10.29 24.60
C LEU A 503 8.56 -8.88 25.08
N GLN A 504 9.38 -8.26 25.94
CA GLN A 504 9.19 -6.86 26.34
C GLN A 504 9.33 -5.86 25.17
N ASP A 505 10.08 -6.22 24.13
CA ASP A 505 10.20 -5.42 22.90
C ASP A 505 10.20 -6.33 21.66
N TYR A 506 9.08 -7.04 21.45
CA TYR A 506 8.93 -7.97 20.34
C TYR A 506 8.95 -7.29 18.97
N HIS A 507 8.49 -6.04 18.86
CA HIS A 507 8.59 -5.27 17.61
C HIS A 507 10.03 -5.08 17.15
N LEU A 508 10.97 -4.91 18.07
CA LEU A 508 12.40 -4.80 17.75
C LEU A 508 13.00 -6.16 17.39
N HIS A 509 12.70 -7.19 18.19
CA HIS A 509 13.37 -8.48 18.08
C HIS A 509 12.81 -9.40 16.98
N PHE A 510 11.55 -9.23 16.60
CA PHE A 510 10.88 -10.10 15.64
C PHE A 510 10.34 -9.36 14.41
N GLY A 511 10.80 -8.13 14.17
CA GLY A 511 10.41 -7.35 13.00
C GLY A 511 10.83 -7.99 11.67
N GLU A 512 12.03 -8.57 11.60
CA GLU A 512 12.55 -9.21 10.38
C GLU A 512 12.16 -10.69 10.25
N LYS A 513 12.09 -11.41 11.37
CA LYS A 513 11.80 -12.85 11.41
C LYS A 513 10.62 -13.18 12.34
N PRO A 514 9.38 -12.90 11.91
CA PRO A 514 8.18 -13.08 12.73
C PRO A 514 7.92 -14.54 13.13
N VAL A 515 8.47 -15.52 12.40
CA VAL A 515 8.30 -16.96 12.68
C VAL A 515 8.85 -17.34 14.06
N HIS A 516 9.94 -16.69 14.52
CA HIS A 516 10.53 -17.00 15.83
C HIS A 516 9.67 -16.51 17.00
N PHE A 517 8.81 -15.51 16.80
CA PHE A 517 7.96 -14.98 17.87
C PHE A 517 7.05 -16.06 18.47
N ARG A 518 6.37 -16.83 17.61
CA ARG A 518 5.52 -17.96 18.04
C ARG A 518 6.32 -19.01 18.82
N LYS A 519 7.56 -19.27 18.40
CA LYS A 519 8.45 -20.26 19.01
C LYS A 519 8.92 -19.83 20.40
N VAL A 520 9.31 -18.56 20.55
CA VAL A 520 9.67 -17.96 21.86
C VAL A 520 8.48 -17.94 22.80
N MET A 521 7.27 -17.64 22.30
CA MET A 521 6.05 -17.73 23.09
C MET A 521 5.76 -19.17 23.57
N ALA A 522 5.90 -20.17 22.70
CA ALA A 522 5.73 -21.57 23.08
C ALA A 522 6.75 -22.01 24.16
N LEU A 523 7.99 -21.54 24.06
CA LEU A 523 9.03 -21.79 25.06
C LEU A 523 8.72 -21.12 26.41
N ALA A 524 8.32 -19.85 26.37
CA ALA A 524 7.83 -19.10 27.52
C ALA A 524 6.66 -19.81 28.23
N SER A 525 5.70 -20.33 27.46
CA SER A 525 4.59 -21.11 28.00
C SER A 525 5.02 -22.46 28.58
N ALA A 526 5.98 -23.16 27.96
CA ALA A 526 6.44 -24.46 28.42
C ALA A 526 7.22 -24.40 29.76
N ILE A 527 7.97 -23.33 29.96
CA ILE A 527 8.79 -23.12 31.17
C ILE A 527 7.97 -22.49 32.31
N GLY A 528 6.89 -21.78 31.97
CA GLY A 528 6.13 -20.97 32.91
C GLY A 528 6.71 -19.56 33.03
N MET A 529 5.84 -18.55 33.02
CA MET A 529 6.27 -17.16 33.04
C MET A 529 6.55 -16.70 34.47
N LEU A 530 7.74 -16.12 34.69
CA LEU A 530 8.13 -15.60 35.99
C LEU A 530 7.16 -14.50 36.44
N THR A 531 6.42 -14.70 37.53
CA THR A 531 5.60 -13.66 38.15
C THR A 531 6.41 -12.89 39.17
N SER A 532 6.21 -11.58 39.25
CA SER A 532 6.94 -10.67 40.14
C SER A 532 6.43 -10.68 41.59
N ASP A 533 5.76 -11.76 42.03
CA ASP A 533 5.27 -11.85 43.41
C ASP A 533 6.37 -12.41 44.33
N ASP A 534 6.82 -11.53 45.22
CA ASP A 534 7.61 -11.69 46.44
C ASP A 534 8.59 -12.89 46.60
N CYS A 535 9.84 -12.48 46.83
CA CYS A 535 11.06 -13.22 47.13
C CYS A 535 10.99 -14.24 48.29
N ALA A 536 10.43 -15.44 48.06
CA ALA A 536 10.78 -16.60 48.89
C ALA A 536 10.65 -17.95 48.17
N GLU A 537 9.72 -18.09 47.23
CA GLU A 537 9.55 -19.31 46.45
C GLU A 537 9.35 -18.93 44.97
N ILE A 538 10.30 -19.26 44.10
CA ILE A 538 10.05 -19.22 42.65
C ILE A 538 9.02 -20.31 42.34
N LYS A 539 7.72 -19.98 42.47
CA LYS A 539 6.64 -20.79 41.94
C LYS A 539 6.57 -20.52 40.45
N LEU A 540 7.12 -21.45 39.68
CA LEU A 540 6.90 -21.55 38.24
C LEU A 540 5.41 -21.85 38.04
N THR A 541 4.60 -20.80 37.95
CA THR A 541 3.17 -20.96 37.64
C THR A 541 3.05 -21.06 36.12
N VAL A 542 2.59 -22.23 35.66
CA VAL A 542 2.30 -22.51 34.24
C VAL A 542 1.11 -21.67 33.73
N ASN A 543 0.35 -21.07 34.65
CA ASN A 543 -0.75 -20.16 34.31
C ASN A 543 -0.20 -18.79 33.91
N THR A 544 -0.04 -18.60 32.59
CA THR A 544 0.10 -17.30 31.93
C THR A 544 -0.95 -16.31 32.47
N SER A 545 -0.55 -15.45 33.40
CA SER A 545 -1.41 -14.34 33.79
C SER A 545 -1.52 -13.42 32.59
N GLY A 546 -2.74 -13.25 32.04
CA GLY A 546 -2.98 -12.33 30.92
C GLY A 546 -2.42 -10.91 31.17
N GLN A 547 -2.22 -10.55 32.45
CA GLN A 547 -1.55 -9.34 32.90
C GLN A 547 -0.10 -9.20 32.40
N LYS A 548 0.69 -10.29 32.35
CA LYS A 548 2.09 -10.21 31.89
C LYS A 548 2.17 -9.97 30.39
N ILE A 549 1.27 -10.61 29.63
CA ILE A 549 1.13 -10.40 28.18
C ILE A 549 0.68 -8.96 27.91
N LYS A 550 -0.28 -8.45 28.69
CA LYS A 550 -0.68 -7.05 28.63
C LYS A 550 0.52 -6.11 28.82
N ASN A 551 1.36 -6.35 29.82
CA ASN A 551 2.57 -5.54 30.02
C ASN A 551 3.56 -5.62 28.85
N TYR A 552 3.70 -6.78 28.19
CA TYR A 552 4.56 -6.92 27.00
C TYR A 552 4.05 -6.12 25.82
N VAL A 553 2.74 -6.22 25.55
CA VAL A 553 2.09 -5.46 24.49
C VAL A 553 2.24 -3.97 24.75
N GLU A 554 1.94 -3.49 25.97
CA GLU A 554 2.10 -2.07 26.32
C GLU A 554 3.53 -1.59 26.11
N ARG A 555 4.52 -2.29 26.66
CA ARG A 555 5.94 -1.88 26.56
C ARG A 555 6.47 -1.94 25.14
N SER A 556 6.14 -2.98 24.39
CA SER A 556 6.66 -3.13 23.03
C SER A 556 6.01 -2.15 22.06
N VAL A 557 4.70 -1.90 22.18
CA VAL A 557 4.00 -0.89 21.38
C VAL A 557 4.52 0.51 21.73
N GLU A 558 4.71 0.85 23.01
CA GLU A 558 5.31 2.12 23.43
C GLU A 558 6.74 2.29 22.88
N ALA A 559 7.55 1.24 22.92
CA ALA A 559 8.91 1.26 22.34
C ALA A 559 8.88 1.43 20.81
N ALA A 560 7.95 0.76 20.12
CA ALA A 560 7.76 0.89 18.67
C ALA A 560 7.34 2.30 18.28
N ILE A 561 6.36 2.87 19.00
CA ILE A 561 5.92 4.26 18.85
C ILE A 561 7.10 5.23 19.06
N GLY A 562 7.89 5.04 20.12
CA GLY A 562 9.07 5.87 20.40
C GLY A 562 10.11 5.83 19.27
N ARG A 563 10.37 4.65 18.70
CA ARG A 563 11.27 4.51 17.53
C ARG A 563 10.73 5.22 16.29
N VAL A 564 9.43 5.08 16.00
CA VAL A 564 8.78 5.78 14.89
C VAL A 564 8.89 7.30 15.07
N ALA A 565 8.61 7.80 16.27
CA ALA A 565 8.72 9.23 16.56
C ALA A 565 10.14 9.77 16.36
N ASN A 566 11.17 9.03 16.80
CA ASN A 566 12.57 9.42 16.57
C ASN A 566 12.95 9.41 15.09
N THR A 567 12.49 8.40 14.33
CA THR A 567 12.75 8.30 12.89
C THR A 567 12.15 9.49 12.13
N ILE A 568 10.97 9.97 12.55
CA ILE A 568 10.31 11.13 11.94
C ILE A 568 11.03 12.43 12.31
N LEU A 569 11.56 12.56 13.52
CA LEU A 569 12.38 13.72 13.91
C LEU A 569 13.67 13.83 13.08
N GLU A 570 14.21 12.69 12.62
CA GLU A 570 15.42 12.62 11.80
C GLU A 570 15.14 12.72 10.29
N SER A 571 13.86 12.64 9.86
CA SER A 571 13.50 12.67 8.46
C SER A 571 13.63 14.08 7.86
N LYS A 572 14.07 14.17 6.61
CA LYS A 572 14.19 15.43 5.84
C LYS A 572 13.07 15.58 4.81
N GLU A 573 12.00 14.81 4.95
CA GLU A 573 10.91 14.81 3.98
C GLU A 573 10.14 16.12 4.05
N LYS A 574 9.64 16.60 2.89
CA LYS A 574 8.84 17.84 2.81
C LYS A 574 7.40 17.66 3.33
N ILE A 575 7.03 16.46 3.76
CA ILE A 575 5.68 16.11 4.21
C ILE A 575 5.53 16.47 5.69
N HIS A 576 4.35 16.94 6.09
CA HIS A 576 4.09 17.30 7.47
C HIS A 576 4.33 16.12 8.44
N PRO A 577 5.04 16.31 9.58
CA PRO A 577 5.40 15.22 10.50
C PRO A 577 4.22 14.39 11.02
N LEU A 578 3.05 15.00 11.21
CA LEU A 578 1.84 14.27 11.66
C LEU A 578 1.29 13.31 10.60
N THR A 579 1.46 13.60 9.32
CA THR A 579 1.06 12.72 8.22
C THR A 579 1.98 11.50 8.17
N LEU A 580 3.29 11.73 8.26
CA LEU A 580 4.28 10.65 8.34
C LEU A 580 4.03 9.79 9.58
N LEU A 581 3.75 10.42 10.72
CA LEU A 581 3.42 9.71 11.95
C LEU A 581 2.18 8.82 11.78
N ALA A 582 1.09 9.35 11.20
CA ALA A 582 -0.12 8.56 10.99
C ALA A 582 0.15 7.31 10.13
N ASN A 583 0.85 7.49 9.01
CA ASN A 583 1.18 6.41 8.08
C ASN A 583 2.08 5.34 8.73
N GLN A 584 3.06 5.74 9.54
CA GLN A 584 3.94 4.79 10.23
C GLN A 584 3.23 4.07 11.38
N LEU A 585 2.37 4.76 12.14
CA LEU A 585 1.55 4.13 13.19
C LEU A 585 0.56 3.12 12.62
N ARG A 586 0.01 3.39 11.43
CA ARG A 586 -0.79 2.42 10.68
C ARG A 586 -0.01 1.13 10.41
N LEU A 587 1.22 1.23 9.91
CA LEU A 587 2.06 0.04 9.67
C LEU A 587 2.33 -0.75 10.97
N VAL A 588 2.46 -0.07 12.11
CA VAL A 588 2.58 -0.73 13.42
C VAL A 588 1.29 -1.47 13.77
N ALA A 589 0.12 -0.86 13.57
CA ALA A 589 -1.19 -1.48 13.79
C ALA A 589 -1.41 -2.71 12.90
N GLU A 590 -1.03 -2.64 11.62
CA GLU A 590 -1.11 -3.76 10.68
C GLU A 590 -0.21 -4.92 11.12
N ARG A 591 1.00 -4.64 11.62
CA ARG A 591 1.90 -5.68 12.15
C ARG A 591 1.35 -6.32 13.42
N GLU A 592 0.79 -5.52 14.33
CA GLU A 592 0.07 -6.03 15.50
C GLU A 592 -1.02 -7.01 15.10
N LEU A 593 -1.88 -6.64 14.16
CA LEU A 593 -2.99 -7.47 13.72
C LEU A 593 -2.53 -8.76 13.01
N ASN A 594 -1.58 -8.65 12.09
CA ASN A 594 -1.25 -9.74 11.17
C ASN A 594 -0.20 -10.72 11.72
N ILE A 595 0.70 -10.24 12.59
CA ILE A 595 1.86 -11.03 13.06
C ILE A 595 1.68 -11.43 14.52
N PHE A 596 1.43 -10.47 15.40
CA PHE A 596 1.52 -10.69 16.85
C PHE A 596 0.20 -11.12 17.48
N PHE A 597 -0.91 -10.48 17.10
CA PHE A 597 -2.25 -10.81 17.60
C PHE A 597 -2.66 -12.27 17.36
N PRO A 598 -2.43 -12.90 16.19
CA PRO A 598 -2.83 -14.29 15.98
C PRO A 598 -2.15 -15.27 16.94
N VAL A 599 -0.95 -14.93 17.39
CA VAL A 599 -0.26 -15.68 18.45
C VAL A 599 -0.90 -15.34 19.79
N PHE A 600 -0.96 -14.06 20.19
CA PHE A 600 -1.52 -13.69 21.49
C PHE A 600 -3.00 -14.02 21.71
N ARG A 601 -3.78 -14.22 20.64
CA ARG A 601 -5.23 -14.49 20.69
C ARG A 601 -5.63 -15.62 21.64
N GLN A 602 -4.81 -16.67 21.74
CA GLN A 602 -5.08 -17.81 22.62
C GLN A 602 -4.90 -17.49 24.11
N TRP A 603 -4.04 -16.52 24.45
CA TRP A 603 -3.65 -16.22 25.82
C TRP A 603 -4.17 -14.88 26.35
N SER A 604 -4.35 -13.88 25.47
CA SER A 604 -4.89 -12.56 25.78
C SER A 604 -5.62 -11.99 24.56
N PRO A 605 -6.95 -12.22 24.44
CA PRO A 605 -7.75 -11.63 23.36
C PRO A 605 -7.83 -10.10 23.44
N GLU A 606 -7.44 -9.51 24.59
CA GLU A 606 -7.44 -8.06 24.81
C GLU A 606 -6.17 -7.36 24.32
N SER A 607 -5.16 -8.11 23.87
CA SER A 607 -3.86 -7.57 23.40
C SER A 607 -4.00 -6.54 22.28
N ILE A 608 -4.84 -6.80 21.29
CA ILE A 608 -5.06 -5.85 20.18
C ILE A 608 -5.77 -4.58 20.64
N LEU A 609 -6.71 -4.66 21.60
CA LEU A 609 -7.40 -3.50 22.15
C LEU A 609 -6.41 -2.56 22.84
N ILE A 610 -5.49 -3.13 23.62
CA ILE A 610 -4.43 -2.37 24.31
C ILE A 610 -3.52 -1.67 23.30
N SER A 611 -3.10 -2.39 22.24
CA SER A 611 -2.25 -1.83 21.19
C SER A 611 -2.92 -0.65 20.49
N VAL A 612 -4.18 -0.83 20.07
CA VAL A 612 -4.98 0.22 19.42
C VAL A 612 -5.16 1.43 20.33
N GLN A 613 -5.49 1.23 21.60
CA GLN A 613 -5.63 2.33 22.58
C GLN A 613 -4.34 3.12 22.74
N LYS A 614 -3.19 2.46 22.82
CA LYS A 614 -1.88 3.12 22.94
C LYS A 614 -1.50 3.91 21.69
N LEU A 615 -1.72 3.34 20.51
CA LEU A 615 -1.49 4.02 19.22
C LEU A 615 -2.40 5.25 19.08
N HIS A 616 -3.69 5.09 19.37
CA HIS A 616 -4.68 6.16 19.33
C HIS A 616 -4.38 7.27 20.35
N GLN A 617 -4.02 6.92 21.59
CA GLN A 617 -3.67 7.94 22.59
C GLN A 617 -2.45 8.75 22.15
N PHE A 618 -1.38 8.08 21.70
CA PHE A 618 -0.13 8.75 21.32
C PHE A 618 -0.30 9.71 20.13
N TYR A 619 -1.07 9.30 19.12
CA TYR A 619 -1.36 10.16 17.98
C TYR A 619 -2.29 11.32 18.38
N GLY A 620 -3.33 11.03 19.16
CA GLY A 620 -4.31 12.00 19.63
C GLY A 620 -3.71 13.15 20.42
N GLU A 621 -2.76 12.88 21.32
CA GLU A 621 -2.04 13.90 22.10
C GLU A 621 -1.35 14.95 21.21
N ARG A 622 -0.94 14.57 20.00
CA ARG A 622 -0.29 15.47 19.02
C ARG A 622 -1.25 16.05 17.99
N LEU A 623 -2.28 15.28 17.61
CA LEU A 623 -3.28 15.68 16.63
C LEU A 623 -4.27 16.70 17.18
N ILE A 624 -4.76 16.53 18.42
CA ILE A 624 -5.81 17.39 19.00
C ILE A 624 -5.41 18.88 19.02
N PRO A 625 -4.17 19.27 19.41
CA PRO A 625 -3.73 20.66 19.31
C PRO A 625 -3.71 21.19 17.88
N PHE A 626 -3.34 20.35 16.91
CA PHE A 626 -3.34 20.71 15.49
C PHE A 626 -4.77 20.96 14.99
N LEU A 627 -5.71 20.05 15.29
CA LEU A 627 -7.12 20.18 14.88
C LEU A 627 -7.77 21.48 15.39
N LYS A 628 -7.44 21.92 16.61
CA LYS A 628 -7.92 23.20 17.17
C LYS A 628 -7.37 24.43 16.43
N GLY A 629 -6.25 24.30 15.74
CA GLY A 629 -5.60 25.37 14.97
C GLY A 629 -6.00 25.42 13.50
N VAL A 630 -6.71 24.42 12.97
CA VAL A 630 -7.13 24.39 11.57
C VAL A 630 -8.37 25.27 11.37
N SER A 631 -8.24 26.31 10.56
CA SER A 631 -9.34 27.20 10.16
C SER A 631 -9.60 27.24 8.65
N SER A 632 -8.71 26.67 7.83
CA SER A 632 -8.81 26.65 6.37
C SER A 632 -8.01 25.50 5.77
N LEU A 633 -8.24 25.21 4.48
CA LEU A 633 -7.62 24.11 3.75
C LEU A 633 -6.16 24.43 3.30
N SER A 634 -5.27 24.64 4.28
CA SER A 634 -3.83 24.84 4.08
C SER A 634 -3.13 23.57 3.53
N GLU A 635 -1.91 23.70 3.02
CA GLU A 635 -1.12 22.55 2.53
C GLU A 635 -0.92 21.49 3.63
N ASP A 636 -0.67 21.93 4.87
CA ASP A 636 -0.58 21.05 6.03
C ASP A 636 -1.93 20.37 6.34
N ALA A 637 -3.03 21.11 6.33
CA ALA A 637 -4.37 20.54 6.59
C ALA A 637 -4.76 19.50 5.54
N ARG A 638 -4.45 19.73 4.25
CA ARG A 638 -4.70 18.79 3.15
C ARG A 638 -3.95 17.47 3.30
N SER A 639 -2.80 17.47 3.96
CA SER A 639 -2.01 16.24 4.16
C SER A 639 -2.31 15.56 5.50
N VAL A 640 -2.62 16.32 6.55
CA VAL A 640 -2.79 15.77 7.91
C VAL A 640 -4.20 15.23 8.12
N LEU A 641 -5.24 15.96 7.72
CA LEU A 641 -6.63 15.55 7.99
C LEU A 641 -6.99 14.18 7.36
N PRO A 642 -6.63 13.88 6.09
CA PRO A 642 -6.98 12.59 5.49
C PRO A 642 -6.19 11.43 6.09
N ALA A 643 -4.92 11.65 6.40
CA ALA A 643 -4.07 10.65 7.03
C ALA A 643 -4.53 10.33 8.46
N ALA A 644 -4.94 11.36 9.21
CA ALA A 644 -5.53 11.21 10.53
C ALA A 644 -6.86 10.46 10.47
N TYR A 645 -7.73 10.77 9.49
CA TYR A 645 -9.02 10.11 9.31
C TYR A 645 -8.87 8.63 8.98
N THR A 646 -7.95 8.32 8.06
CA THR A 646 -7.64 6.93 7.69
C THR A 646 -7.15 6.12 8.88
N LEU A 647 -6.21 6.68 9.67
CA LEU A 647 -5.70 6.01 10.86
C LEU A 647 -6.81 5.80 11.90
N ASP A 648 -7.61 6.82 12.19
CA ASP A 648 -8.69 6.75 13.18
C ASP A 648 -9.73 5.67 12.81
N HIS A 649 -10.17 5.65 11.55
CA HIS A 649 -11.13 4.65 11.07
C HIS A 649 -10.54 3.24 11.07
N GLU A 650 -9.28 3.06 10.68
CA GLU A 650 -8.63 1.75 10.73
C GLU A 650 -8.49 1.26 12.18
N LEU A 651 -8.02 2.11 13.10
CA LEU A 651 -7.92 1.78 14.52
C LEU A 651 -9.31 1.50 15.13
N GLY A 652 -10.32 2.28 14.78
CA GLY A 652 -11.71 2.07 15.18
C GLY A 652 -12.26 0.73 14.70
N ARG A 653 -12.02 0.36 13.43
CA ARG A 653 -12.40 -0.95 12.86
C ARG A 653 -11.70 -2.12 13.57
N LEU A 654 -10.41 -1.96 13.89
CA LEU A 654 -9.68 -2.98 14.66
C LEU A 654 -10.22 -3.10 16.09
N TYR A 655 -10.60 -1.98 16.70
CA TYR A 655 -11.20 -1.96 18.02
C TYR A 655 -12.56 -2.65 18.06
N THR A 656 -13.44 -2.37 17.09
CA THR A 656 -14.79 -2.97 17.01
C THR A 656 -14.74 -4.45 16.69
N SER A 657 -13.95 -4.87 15.70
CA SER A 657 -13.79 -6.30 15.37
C SER A 657 -13.26 -7.11 16.56
N ALA A 658 -12.27 -6.60 17.29
CA ALA A 658 -11.76 -7.24 18.50
C ALA A 658 -12.80 -7.30 19.64
N LEU A 659 -13.71 -6.32 19.73
CA LEU A 659 -14.78 -6.30 20.71
C LEU A 659 -15.89 -7.31 20.39
N GLU A 660 -16.22 -7.49 19.11
CA GLU A 660 -17.22 -8.47 18.66
C GLU A 660 -16.80 -9.91 18.96
N GLU A 661 -15.52 -10.25 18.79
CA GLU A 661 -14.97 -11.56 19.17
C GLU A 661 -15.04 -11.82 20.69
N GLN A 662 -15.17 -10.78 21.52
CA GLN A 662 -15.16 -10.86 22.99
C GLN A 662 -16.57 -10.94 23.63
N LYS A 663 -17.66 -10.96 22.85
CA LYS A 663 -19.07 -10.95 23.32
C LYS A 663 -19.52 -12.14 24.19
N VAL A 664 -18.60 -12.90 24.80
CA VAL A 664 -18.89 -13.93 25.82
C VAL A 664 -18.88 -13.37 27.25
N LYS A 665 -18.39 -12.14 27.52
CA LYS A 665 -18.40 -11.57 28.89
C LYS A 665 -19.01 -10.16 28.96
N HIS A 666 -20.15 -10.07 29.63
CA HIS A 666 -20.85 -8.85 29.99
C HIS A 666 -19.95 -7.87 30.78
N SER A 667 -19.41 -6.86 30.10
CA SER A 667 -18.98 -5.61 30.73
C SER A 667 -19.10 -4.47 29.71
N LEU A 668 -19.69 -3.34 30.10
CA LEU A 668 -19.64 -2.10 29.31
C LEU A 668 -18.17 -1.67 29.23
N ARG A 669 -17.53 -1.86 28.08
CA ARG A 669 -16.21 -1.30 27.79
C ARG A 669 -16.35 0.05 27.08
N PRO A 670 -15.46 1.02 27.36
CA PRO A 670 -15.52 2.33 26.74
C PRO A 670 -15.32 2.20 25.22
N TYR A 671 -16.15 2.90 24.47
CA TYR A 671 -16.00 3.09 23.02
C TYR A 671 -14.70 3.86 22.76
N LEU A 672 -14.03 3.60 21.64
CA LEU A 672 -12.88 4.42 21.24
C LEU A 672 -13.43 5.77 20.76
N ASP A 673 -13.13 6.84 21.49
CA ASP A 673 -13.55 8.19 21.13
C ASP A 673 -12.78 8.64 19.89
N HIS A 674 -13.46 8.67 18.75
CA HIS A 674 -12.89 9.09 17.46
C HIS A 674 -12.49 10.57 17.54
N TYR A 675 -11.50 11.00 16.76
CA TYR A 675 -10.96 12.37 16.82
C TYR A 675 -11.91 13.46 16.29
N GLN A 676 -13.13 13.10 15.88
CA GLN A 676 -14.15 14.01 15.34
C GLN A 676 -13.64 14.86 14.16
N ILE A 677 -12.84 14.26 13.28
CA ILE A 677 -12.25 14.94 12.13
C ILE A 677 -13.36 15.49 11.22
N GLU A 678 -14.49 14.79 11.13
CA GLU A 678 -15.72 15.21 10.42
C GLU A 678 -16.20 16.61 10.84
N ASN A 679 -16.18 16.91 12.14
CA ASN A 679 -16.64 18.20 12.66
C ASN A 679 -15.70 19.36 12.29
N VAL A 680 -14.41 19.07 12.09
CA VAL A 680 -13.40 20.06 11.71
C VAL A 680 -13.35 20.21 10.18
N SER A 681 -13.40 19.10 9.44
CA SER A 681 -13.28 19.11 7.99
C SER A 681 -14.53 19.60 7.29
N GLY A 682 -15.73 19.34 7.82
CA GLY A 682 -17.00 19.70 7.16
C GLY A 682 -17.07 21.19 6.76
N PRO A 683 -16.97 22.14 7.71
CA PRO A 683 -16.99 23.57 7.39
C PRO A 683 -15.90 23.98 6.39
N ILE A 684 -14.70 23.39 6.49
CA ILE A 684 -13.55 23.70 5.62
C ILE A 684 -13.79 23.24 4.19
N ILE A 685 -14.36 22.04 4.01
CA ILE A 685 -14.72 21.51 2.69
C ILE A 685 -15.81 22.37 2.09
N LEU A 686 -16.83 22.75 2.87
CA LEU A 686 -17.90 23.62 2.40
C LEU A 686 -17.38 25.00 1.97
N ASP A 687 -16.51 25.63 2.76
CA ASP A 687 -15.86 26.89 2.40
C ASP A 687 -15.02 26.77 1.11
N TRP A 688 -14.33 25.63 0.93
CA TRP A 688 -13.59 25.35 -0.30
C TRP A 688 -14.53 25.22 -1.51
N VAL A 689 -15.63 24.46 -1.39
CA VAL A 689 -16.64 24.29 -2.45
C VAL A 689 -17.26 25.65 -2.82
N ILE A 690 -17.63 26.45 -1.82
CA ILE A 690 -18.14 27.82 -2.03
C ILE A 690 -17.10 28.69 -2.76
N GLY A 691 -15.83 28.58 -2.39
CA GLY A 691 -14.73 29.27 -3.07
C GLY A 691 -14.61 28.87 -4.54
N GLN A 692 -14.71 27.58 -4.86
CA GLN A 692 -14.66 27.08 -6.24
C GLN A 692 -15.85 27.57 -7.07
N HIS A 693 -17.03 27.67 -6.47
CA HIS A 693 -18.25 28.05 -7.19
C HIS A 693 -18.10 29.36 -7.96
N ALA A 694 -17.59 30.42 -7.31
CA ALA A 694 -17.43 31.72 -7.95
C ALA A 694 -16.40 31.70 -9.10
N HIS A 695 -15.30 30.96 -8.93
CA HIS A 695 -14.26 30.84 -9.95
C HIS A 695 -14.74 30.08 -11.20
N ILE A 696 -15.47 28.99 -11.01
CA ILE A 696 -15.99 28.17 -12.12
C ILE A 696 -17.02 28.95 -12.93
N LEU A 697 -17.91 29.70 -12.29
CA LEU A 697 -18.87 30.56 -12.99
C LEU A 697 -18.17 31.65 -13.81
N GLU A 698 -17.12 32.28 -13.24
CA GLU A 698 -16.34 33.28 -13.97
C GLU A 698 -15.61 32.67 -15.19
N TRP A 699 -14.97 31.52 -15.03
CA TRP A 699 -14.31 30.81 -16.14
C TRP A 699 -15.30 30.38 -17.22
N THR A 700 -16.50 29.94 -16.83
CA THR A 700 -17.58 29.58 -17.76
C THR A 700 -18.03 30.79 -18.57
N SER A 701 -18.22 31.94 -17.92
CA SER A 701 -18.56 33.19 -18.62
C SER A 701 -17.46 33.60 -19.60
N ARG A 702 -16.19 33.54 -19.19
CA ARG A 702 -15.05 33.87 -20.06
C ARG A 702 -14.92 32.91 -21.25
N ALA A 703 -15.15 31.62 -21.03
CA ALA A 703 -15.13 30.62 -22.11
C ALA A 703 -16.21 30.91 -23.16
N LEU A 704 -17.40 31.32 -22.73
CA LEU A 704 -18.51 31.72 -23.62
C LEU A 704 -18.28 33.05 -24.34
N GLU A 705 -17.58 34.00 -23.72
CA GLU A 705 -17.24 35.29 -24.34
C GLU A 705 -16.19 35.16 -25.44
N LEU A 706 -15.31 34.16 -25.34
CA LEU A 706 -14.28 33.86 -26.34
C LEU A 706 -14.75 32.91 -27.44
N GLU A 707 -16.01 32.44 -27.39
CA GLU A 707 -16.53 31.42 -28.28
C GLU A 707 -16.98 32.00 -29.63
N ASP A 708 -16.36 31.53 -30.72
CA ASP A 708 -16.69 31.94 -32.09
C ASP A 708 -17.76 31.05 -32.76
N TRP A 709 -18.08 29.89 -32.15
CA TRP A 709 -19.02 28.86 -32.63
C TRP A 709 -18.53 28.12 -33.90
N GLU A 710 -17.25 27.82 -33.95
CA GLU A 710 -16.63 26.98 -34.96
C GLU A 710 -16.43 25.55 -34.43
N PRO A 711 -16.41 24.52 -35.31
CA PRO A 711 -16.17 23.14 -34.87
C PRO A 711 -14.77 22.99 -34.28
N LEU A 712 -14.67 22.30 -33.14
CA LEU A 712 -13.38 22.01 -32.48
C LEU A 712 -12.43 21.21 -33.38
N SER A 713 -12.95 20.24 -34.13
CA SER A 713 -12.21 19.51 -35.17
C SER A 713 -13.15 18.84 -36.17
N PHE A 714 -12.62 18.19 -37.21
CA PHE A 714 -13.42 17.44 -38.17
C PHE A 714 -14.26 16.31 -37.52
N HIS A 715 -13.74 15.68 -36.47
CA HIS A 715 -14.42 14.61 -35.73
C HIS A 715 -15.24 15.12 -34.54
N GLN A 716 -14.94 16.31 -34.02
CA GLN A 716 -15.61 16.91 -32.87
C GLN A 716 -16.26 18.21 -33.30
N ARG A 717 -17.54 18.12 -33.68
CA ARG A 717 -18.32 19.22 -34.26
C ARG A 717 -19.06 20.06 -33.21
N GLN A 718 -18.65 19.97 -31.94
CA GLN A 718 -19.13 20.79 -30.83
C GLN A 718 -18.20 22.00 -30.58
N ALA A 719 -18.70 22.98 -29.82
CA ALA A 719 -17.95 24.16 -29.41
C ALA A 719 -16.79 23.82 -28.45
N ALA A 720 -15.72 24.62 -28.47
CA ALA A 720 -14.57 24.42 -27.60
C ALA A 720 -14.89 24.75 -26.13
N SER A 721 -15.68 25.80 -25.91
CA SER A 721 -16.09 26.27 -24.58
C SER A 721 -16.75 25.19 -23.73
N ILE A 722 -17.65 24.38 -24.29
CA ILE A 722 -18.33 23.35 -23.48
C ILE A 722 -17.39 22.23 -23.04
N VAL A 723 -16.39 21.88 -23.85
CA VAL A 723 -15.41 20.84 -23.50
C VAL A 723 -14.57 21.32 -22.32
N GLU A 724 -14.17 22.58 -22.33
CA GLU A 724 -13.44 23.20 -21.22
C GLU A 724 -14.28 23.29 -19.95
N VAL A 725 -15.57 23.63 -20.05
CA VAL A 725 -16.49 23.67 -18.90
C VAL A 725 -16.63 22.29 -18.25
N PHE A 726 -16.84 21.22 -19.04
CA PHE A 726 -16.87 19.85 -18.47
C PHE A 726 -15.53 19.45 -17.86
N ARG A 727 -14.40 19.81 -18.50
CA ARG A 727 -13.07 19.56 -17.94
C ARG A 727 -12.88 20.22 -16.57
N ILE A 728 -13.32 21.47 -16.42
CA ILE A 728 -13.26 22.20 -15.14
C ILE A 728 -14.16 21.54 -14.09
N LEU A 729 -15.36 21.11 -14.46
CA LEU A 729 -16.28 20.40 -13.55
C LEU A 729 -15.70 19.06 -13.10
N GLU A 730 -15.19 18.25 -14.02
CA GLU A 730 -14.53 16.97 -13.73
C GLU A 730 -13.32 17.16 -12.83
N GLU A 731 -12.46 18.13 -13.11
CA GLU A 731 -11.31 18.46 -12.26
C GLU A 731 -11.73 18.87 -10.85
N THR A 732 -12.83 19.62 -10.72
CA THR A 732 -13.37 20.03 -9.41
C THR A 732 -13.92 18.84 -8.63
N VAL A 733 -14.63 17.93 -9.31
CA VAL A 733 -15.12 16.67 -8.76
C VAL A 733 -13.94 15.83 -8.27
N ASP A 734 -12.92 15.63 -9.10
CA ASP A 734 -11.72 14.85 -8.77
C ASP A 734 -10.95 15.47 -7.59
N GLN A 735 -10.83 16.80 -7.53
CA GLN A 735 -10.20 17.48 -6.40
C GLN A 735 -10.98 17.28 -5.10
N LEU A 736 -12.32 17.36 -5.13
CA LEU A 736 -13.17 17.17 -3.94
C LEU A 736 -13.03 15.75 -3.37
N PHE A 737 -13.22 14.74 -4.22
CA PHE A 737 -13.13 13.34 -3.80
C PHE A 737 -11.68 12.90 -3.52
N GLY A 738 -10.70 13.49 -4.21
CA GLY A 738 -9.28 13.27 -4.00
C GLY A 738 -8.74 13.79 -2.66
N MET A 739 -9.49 14.64 -1.94
CA MET A 739 -9.13 15.04 -0.58
C MET A 739 -9.15 13.87 0.42
N ASN A 740 -9.85 12.76 0.14
CA ASN A 740 -9.99 11.61 1.04
C ASN A 740 -10.47 12.02 2.45
N LEU A 741 -11.37 12.99 2.50
CA LEU A 741 -12.01 13.47 3.72
C LEU A 741 -13.46 12.97 3.78
N PRO A 742 -14.04 12.86 4.99
CA PRO A 742 -15.43 12.50 5.13
C PRO A 742 -16.32 13.57 4.51
N LEU A 743 -17.22 13.14 3.62
CA LEU A 743 -18.20 13.99 2.95
C LEU A 743 -19.60 13.61 3.44
N ASP A 744 -20.45 14.62 3.60
CA ASP A 744 -21.87 14.46 3.95
C ASP A 744 -22.77 14.92 2.80
N ILE A 745 -24.08 14.76 2.97
CA ILE A 745 -25.09 15.14 1.97
C ILE A 745 -25.02 16.64 1.66
N THR A 746 -24.63 17.50 2.60
CA THR A 746 -24.54 18.95 2.38
C THR A 746 -23.39 19.31 1.43
N HIS A 747 -22.26 18.60 1.52
CA HIS A 747 -21.15 18.75 0.58
C HIS A 747 -21.54 18.28 -0.82
N LEU A 748 -22.27 17.17 -0.92
CA LEU A 748 -22.79 16.68 -2.20
C LEU A 748 -23.79 17.66 -2.81
N GLN A 749 -24.72 18.19 -2.01
CA GLN A 749 -25.66 19.24 -2.46
C GLN A 749 -24.93 20.49 -2.95
N ALA A 750 -23.87 20.92 -2.26
CA ALA A 750 -23.06 22.05 -2.68
C ALA A 750 -22.34 21.78 -4.02
N LEU A 751 -21.78 20.59 -4.21
CA LEU A 751 -21.18 20.18 -5.49
C LEU A 751 -22.21 20.15 -6.63
N LEU A 752 -23.37 19.51 -6.41
CA LEU A 752 -24.44 19.43 -7.41
C LEU A 752 -24.99 20.82 -7.76
N SER A 753 -25.04 21.72 -6.77
CA SER A 753 -25.37 23.12 -6.97
C SER A 753 -24.35 23.82 -7.89
N ILE A 754 -23.04 23.59 -7.74
CA ILE A 754 -22.03 24.13 -8.67
C ILE A 754 -22.27 23.63 -10.09
N VAL A 755 -22.47 22.31 -10.25
CA VAL A 755 -22.73 21.70 -11.57
C VAL A 755 -23.99 22.31 -12.20
N PHE A 756 -25.05 22.45 -11.41
CA PHE A 756 -26.30 23.06 -11.84
C PHE A 756 -26.10 24.49 -12.33
N HIS A 757 -25.59 25.38 -11.48
CA HIS A 757 -25.45 26.80 -11.83
C HIS A 757 -24.48 27.02 -13.01
N THR A 758 -23.45 26.18 -13.13
CA THR A 758 -22.49 26.25 -14.23
C THR A 758 -23.14 25.87 -15.56
N LEU A 759 -23.82 24.72 -15.62
CA LEU A 759 -24.44 24.22 -16.84
C LEU A 759 -25.72 24.99 -17.20
N ASP A 760 -26.56 25.34 -16.23
CA ASP A 760 -27.71 26.21 -16.47
C ASP A 760 -27.26 27.60 -16.95
N GLY A 761 -26.27 28.21 -16.30
CA GLY A 761 -25.69 29.48 -16.73
C GLY A 761 -25.19 29.44 -18.17
N TYR A 762 -24.55 28.34 -18.57
CA TYR A 762 -24.14 28.10 -19.96
C TYR A 762 -25.34 28.01 -20.91
N LEU A 763 -26.35 27.19 -20.58
CA LEU A 763 -27.55 27.00 -21.39
C LEU A 763 -28.36 28.28 -21.55
N GLN A 764 -28.57 29.04 -20.47
CA GLN A 764 -29.26 30.33 -20.50
C GLN A 764 -28.52 31.34 -21.39
N ARG A 765 -27.19 31.33 -21.39
CA ARG A 765 -26.40 32.21 -22.28
C ARG A 765 -26.62 31.85 -23.75
N VAL A 766 -26.63 30.56 -24.09
CA VAL A 766 -26.93 30.08 -25.45
C VAL A 766 -28.33 30.50 -25.88
N LEU A 767 -29.33 30.34 -25.01
CA LEU A 767 -30.72 30.73 -25.27
C LEU A 767 -30.86 32.23 -25.50
N ASN A 768 -30.22 33.06 -24.66
CA ASN A 768 -30.27 34.53 -24.76
C ASN A 768 -29.62 35.09 -26.03
N GLN A 769 -28.79 34.30 -26.72
CA GLN A 769 -28.18 34.65 -28.00
C GLN A 769 -29.05 34.27 -29.21
N LEU A 770 -30.22 33.64 -29.03
CA LEU A 770 -31.14 33.31 -30.11
C LEU A 770 -32.10 34.46 -30.45
N VAL A 771 -32.73 34.39 -31.63
CA VAL A 771 -33.71 35.37 -32.11
C VAL A 771 -35.06 34.66 -32.27
N GLU A 772 -36.17 35.35 -31.96
CA GLU A 772 -37.50 34.80 -32.18
C GLU A 772 -37.77 34.53 -33.67
N LYS A 773 -38.35 33.35 -33.95
CA LYS A 773 -38.71 32.88 -35.29
C LYS A 773 -39.55 33.89 -36.09
N ASN A 774 -40.37 34.69 -35.41
CA ASN A 774 -41.25 35.71 -35.99
C ASN A 774 -40.50 36.83 -36.76
N HIS A 775 -39.21 37.05 -36.47
CA HIS A 775 -38.40 38.04 -37.17
C HIS A 775 -37.87 37.54 -38.52
N LEU A 776 -37.88 36.23 -38.77
CA LEU A 776 -37.43 35.65 -40.03
C LEU A 776 -38.49 35.70 -41.14
N TYR A 777 -39.77 35.79 -40.78
CA TYR A 777 -40.85 35.77 -41.77
C TYR A 777 -40.98 37.09 -42.54
N PRO A 778 -41.21 37.03 -43.87
CA PRO A 778 -41.54 38.22 -44.65
C PRO A 778 -42.92 38.78 -44.25
N SER A 779 -43.09 40.10 -44.42
CA SER A 779 -44.40 40.75 -44.22
C SER A 779 -45.41 40.21 -45.23
N ALA A 780 -46.61 39.86 -44.76
CA ALA A 780 -47.69 39.41 -45.62
C ALA A 780 -48.09 40.50 -46.62
N PRO A 781 -48.14 40.20 -47.94
CA PRO A 781 -48.53 41.19 -48.93
C PRO A 781 -50.04 41.49 -48.81
N PRO A 782 -50.46 42.70 -49.23
CA PRO A 782 -51.85 43.11 -49.16
C PRO A 782 -52.73 42.27 -50.08
N LEU A 783 -54.01 42.14 -49.70
CA LEU A 783 -55.00 41.37 -50.44
C LEU A 783 -55.40 42.10 -51.72
N THR A 784 -55.19 41.46 -52.87
CA THR A 784 -55.60 41.94 -54.20
C THR A 784 -56.47 40.90 -54.89
N ARG A 785 -57.35 41.34 -55.79
CA ARG A 785 -58.11 40.45 -56.69
C ARG A 785 -57.47 40.39 -58.07
N TYR A 786 -57.56 39.23 -58.72
CA TYR A 786 -57.05 39.00 -60.07
C TYR A 786 -57.65 39.96 -61.13
N THR A 787 -56.84 40.37 -62.10
CA THR A 787 -57.25 41.07 -63.32
C THR A 787 -56.62 40.50 -64.59
N GLU A 788 -57.38 40.50 -65.67
CA GLU A 788 -57.01 39.91 -66.97
C GLU A 788 -56.24 40.88 -67.89
N THR A 789 -55.94 42.10 -67.44
CA THR A 789 -55.33 43.13 -68.28
C THR A 789 -53.87 42.79 -68.63
N VAL A 790 -53.63 42.56 -69.93
CA VAL A 790 -52.35 42.23 -70.57
C VAL A 790 -51.47 43.46 -70.71
N ILE A 791 -50.99 44.03 -69.60
CA ILE A 791 -49.86 44.97 -69.65
C ILE A 791 -48.62 44.20 -69.19
N PRO A 792 -47.53 44.14 -69.98
CA PRO A 792 -46.32 43.45 -69.57
C PRO A 792 -45.75 44.16 -68.36
N LEU A 793 -45.75 43.50 -67.19
CA LEU A 793 -45.06 43.97 -65.98
C LEU A 793 -43.55 44.03 -66.25
N ILE A 794 -43.10 45.13 -66.84
CA ILE A 794 -41.68 45.50 -66.87
C ILE A 794 -41.44 46.43 -65.68
N LYS A 795 -40.64 45.91 -64.74
CA LYS A 795 -39.93 46.57 -63.61
C LYS A 795 -40.73 46.87 -62.34
N LYS A 796 -40.31 46.23 -61.23
CA LYS A 796 -39.31 46.70 -60.22
C LYS A 796 -39.78 46.42 -58.78
N ARG A 797 -38.77 46.24 -57.91
CA ARG A 797 -38.76 46.09 -56.44
C ARG A 797 -39.22 44.74 -55.88
N LEU A 798 -38.27 44.08 -55.21
CA LEU A 798 -38.53 43.09 -54.16
C LEU A 798 -39.33 43.81 -53.06
N ASN A 799 -40.35 43.13 -52.51
CA ASN A 799 -41.19 43.63 -51.43
C ASN A 799 -40.37 44.40 -50.38
N GLU A 800 -40.85 45.58 -49.98
CA GLU A 800 -40.23 46.37 -48.93
C GLU A 800 -40.15 45.55 -47.63
N TYR A 801 -38.92 45.47 -47.10
CA TYR A 801 -38.58 44.74 -45.90
C TYR A 801 -39.40 45.26 -44.71
N LYS A 802 -39.78 44.35 -43.82
CA LYS A 802 -40.14 44.74 -42.45
C LYS A 802 -38.91 45.45 -41.87
N VAL A 803 -39.02 46.73 -41.50
CA VAL A 803 -37.94 47.44 -40.82
C VAL A 803 -37.71 46.74 -39.48
N LEU A 804 -36.64 45.94 -39.41
CA LEU A 804 -36.17 45.32 -38.17
C LEU A 804 -35.26 46.31 -37.45
N ASP A 805 -35.18 46.19 -36.13
CA ASP A 805 -34.20 46.93 -35.33
C ASP A 805 -32.77 46.49 -35.71
N ASP A 806 -31.84 47.44 -35.82
CA ASP A 806 -30.48 47.20 -36.32
C ASP A 806 -29.75 46.13 -35.49
N ASN A 807 -29.99 46.09 -34.17
CA ASN A 807 -29.45 45.08 -33.26
C ASN A 807 -29.96 43.65 -33.55
N VAL A 808 -31.21 43.50 -33.96
CA VAL A 808 -31.78 42.19 -34.34
C VAL A 808 -31.20 41.74 -35.68
N LEU A 809 -30.97 42.69 -36.59
CA LEU A 809 -30.36 42.41 -37.90
C LEU A 809 -28.91 41.96 -37.76
N ASP A 810 -28.13 42.63 -36.91
CA ASP A 810 -26.73 42.26 -36.61
C ASP A 810 -26.66 40.84 -36.01
N ARG A 811 -27.49 40.54 -35.01
CA ARG A 811 -27.59 39.18 -34.44
C ARG A 811 -27.99 38.12 -35.47
N LEU A 812 -28.95 38.44 -36.35
CA LEU A 812 -29.34 37.53 -37.43
C LEU A 812 -28.21 37.34 -38.44
N SER A 813 -27.39 38.36 -38.70
CA SER A 813 -26.23 38.24 -39.59
C SER A 813 -25.14 37.34 -38.98
N GLU A 814 -24.95 37.39 -37.66
CA GLU A 814 -24.00 36.55 -36.93
C GLU A 814 -24.47 35.09 -36.79
N LEU A 815 -25.77 34.84 -36.62
CA LEU A 815 -26.37 33.51 -36.41
C LEU A 815 -26.43 32.63 -37.68
N THR A 816 -25.32 32.48 -38.41
CA THR A 816 -25.26 31.65 -39.63
C THR A 816 -25.69 30.19 -39.36
N ILE A 817 -26.12 29.49 -40.42
CA ILE A 817 -26.50 28.07 -40.35
C ILE A 817 -25.38 27.24 -39.70
N SER A 818 -24.13 27.48 -40.07
CA SER A 818 -22.97 26.77 -39.50
C SER A 818 -22.94 26.90 -37.98
N LYS A 819 -23.01 28.14 -37.46
CA LYS A 819 -22.98 28.40 -36.02
C LYS A 819 -24.18 27.81 -35.30
N LEU A 820 -25.37 27.80 -35.90
CA LEU A 820 -26.54 27.13 -35.34
C LEU A 820 -26.36 25.61 -35.28
N CYS A 821 -25.72 25.00 -36.28
CA CYS A 821 -25.40 23.56 -36.28
C CYS A 821 -24.41 23.22 -35.15
N ILE A 822 -23.34 24.00 -34.98
CA ILE A 822 -22.36 23.79 -33.89
C ILE A 822 -23.01 23.95 -32.51
N ARG A 823 -23.92 24.92 -32.34
CA ARG A 823 -24.71 25.07 -31.11
C ARG A 823 -25.59 23.86 -30.84
N LEU A 824 -26.26 23.33 -31.87
CA LEU A 824 -27.10 22.14 -31.72
C LEU A 824 -26.27 20.90 -31.35
N ASN A 825 -25.12 20.69 -32.00
CA ASN A 825 -24.18 19.63 -31.65
C ASN A 825 -23.67 19.78 -30.21
N THR A 826 -23.43 21.02 -29.77
CA THR A 826 -23.00 21.33 -28.40
C THR A 826 -24.06 20.93 -27.38
N LEU A 827 -25.35 21.17 -27.65
CA LEU A 827 -26.45 20.73 -26.77
C LEU A 827 -26.58 19.21 -26.72
N GLN A 828 -26.38 18.52 -27.86
CA GLN A 828 -26.35 17.06 -27.90
C GLN A 828 -25.16 16.50 -27.10
N TYR A 829 -24.00 17.16 -27.20
CA TYR A 829 -22.82 16.83 -26.41
C TYR A 829 -23.09 16.99 -24.91
N ILE A 830 -23.74 18.09 -24.48
CA ILE A 830 -24.15 18.31 -23.09
C ILE A 830 -25.04 17.16 -22.60
N GLN A 831 -26.05 16.76 -23.37
CA GLN A 831 -26.94 15.66 -22.99
C GLN A 831 -26.19 14.36 -22.73
N LYS A 832 -25.19 14.05 -23.56
CA LYS A 832 -24.36 12.84 -23.39
C LYS A 832 -23.41 12.96 -22.20
N GLN A 833 -22.74 14.10 -22.05
CA GLN A 833 -21.74 14.29 -21.00
C GLN A 833 -22.33 14.43 -19.61
N VAL A 834 -23.53 15.01 -19.50
CA VAL A 834 -24.27 15.08 -18.23
C VAL A 834 -24.47 13.67 -17.64
N SER A 835 -24.81 12.68 -18.45
CA SER A 835 -24.95 11.30 -17.97
C SER A 835 -23.62 10.71 -17.48
N GLN A 836 -22.52 10.98 -18.20
CA GLN A 836 -21.20 10.50 -17.80
C GLN A 836 -20.73 11.16 -16.49
N LEU A 837 -20.98 12.46 -16.34
CA LEU A 837 -20.67 13.22 -15.14
C LEU A 837 -21.51 12.74 -13.95
N GLU A 838 -22.82 12.50 -14.15
CA GLU A 838 -23.70 11.93 -13.12
C GLU A 838 -23.17 10.57 -12.63
N ASP A 839 -22.88 9.65 -13.57
CA ASP A 839 -22.35 8.33 -13.25
C ASP A 839 -21.00 8.43 -12.52
N GLY A 840 -20.11 9.34 -12.97
CA GLY A 840 -18.82 9.61 -12.35
C GLY A 840 -18.94 10.07 -10.90
N ILE A 841 -19.79 11.07 -10.63
CA ILE A 841 -20.02 11.58 -9.27
C ILE A 841 -20.66 10.50 -8.38
N ARG A 842 -21.62 9.73 -8.90
CA ARG A 842 -22.25 8.62 -8.15
C ARG A 842 -21.25 7.54 -7.76
N ASN A 843 -20.37 7.16 -8.68
CA ASN A 843 -19.32 6.17 -8.42
C ASN A 843 -18.34 6.66 -7.35
N SER A 844 -17.88 7.91 -7.44
CA SER A 844 -16.99 8.51 -6.43
C SER A 844 -17.67 8.64 -5.06
N TRP A 845 -18.95 9.01 -5.04
CA TRP A 845 -19.76 9.08 -3.81
C TRP A 845 -19.89 7.71 -3.12
N ALA A 846 -20.06 6.63 -3.90
CA ALA A 846 -20.17 5.28 -3.36
C ALA A 846 -18.87 4.79 -2.68
N VAL A 847 -17.70 5.25 -3.14
CA VAL A 847 -16.39 4.87 -2.58
C VAL A 847 -16.10 5.57 -1.25
N VAL A 848 -16.47 6.85 -1.12
CA VAL A 848 -16.19 7.66 0.09
C VAL A 848 -17.12 7.31 1.24
N ARG A 849 -18.29 6.72 0.97
CA ARG A 849 -19.25 6.37 2.01
C ARG A 849 -18.75 5.19 2.85
N PRO A 850 -18.51 5.36 4.17
CA PRO A 850 -18.35 4.22 5.05
C PRO A 850 -19.68 3.45 5.07
N SER A 851 -19.61 2.12 5.03
CA SER A 851 -20.75 1.21 5.19
C SER A 851 -21.31 1.25 6.62
N LEU A 852 -21.68 2.45 7.11
CA LEU A 852 -22.26 2.67 8.43
C LEU A 852 -23.62 1.94 8.58
N ASP A 853 -24.27 1.62 7.45
CA ASP A 853 -25.62 1.04 7.41
C ASP A 853 -25.68 -0.47 7.76
N GLN A 854 -24.56 -1.18 7.87
CA GLN A 854 -24.61 -2.61 8.26
C GLN A 854 -24.71 -2.86 9.77
N THR A 855 -24.44 -1.87 10.63
CA THR A 855 -24.42 -2.10 12.10
C THR A 855 -25.70 -1.65 12.81
N GLN A 856 -26.60 -0.92 12.15
CA GLN A 856 -27.88 -0.49 12.74
C GLN A 856 -29.09 -1.35 12.32
N ALA A 857 -28.92 -2.30 11.39
CA ALA A 857 -30.01 -3.15 10.90
C ALA A 857 -30.49 -4.24 11.88
N GLU A 858 -29.80 -4.47 13.01
CA GLU A 858 -30.20 -5.48 14.01
C GLU A 858 -30.62 -4.87 15.37
N LYS A 859 -31.50 -3.87 15.36
CA LYS A 859 -32.37 -3.60 16.52
C LYS A 859 -33.81 -3.44 16.05
N LYS A 860 -34.58 -4.51 16.30
CA LYS A 860 -36.04 -4.71 16.28
C LYS A 860 -36.91 -3.53 15.76
N PRO A 861 -37.86 -3.78 14.84
CA PRO A 861 -38.85 -2.79 14.47
C PRO A 861 -39.81 -2.59 15.65
N VAL A 862 -39.97 -1.34 16.10
CA VAL A 862 -41.09 -0.91 16.94
C VAL A 862 -41.98 -0.07 16.03
N GLU A 863 -43.21 -0.55 15.86
CA GLU A 863 -44.30 0.11 15.13
C GLU A 863 -44.57 1.52 15.67
N ILE A 864 -44.17 2.58 14.96
CA ILE A 864 -44.75 3.92 15.11
C ILE A 864 -44.75 4.65 13.75
N LEU A 865 -45.97 4.81 13.22
CA LEU A 865 -46.55 5.91 12.43
C LEU A 865 -45.82 6.41 11.15
N GLU A 866 -46.58 6.36 10.06
CA GLU A 866 -46.40 7.10 8.81
C GLU A 866 -45.89 8.53 9.06
N SER A 867 -44.65 8.79 8.65
CA SER A 867 -44.14 10.13 8.39
C SER A 867 -43.29 10.07 7.13
N ASP A 868 -43.53 11.01 6.22
CA ASP A 868 -42.88 11.20 4.91
C ASP A 868 -41.38 11.53 5.05
N SER A 869 -40.59 10.72 5.75
CA SER A 869 -39.13 10.85 5.76
C SER A 869 -38.56 9.88 4.74
N LEU A 870 -38.15 10.40 3.58
CA LEU A 870 -37.35 9.67 2.61
C LEU A 870 -36.14 9.04 3.32
N THR A 871 -35.83 7.80 2.98
CA THR A 871 -34.56 7.20 3.42
C THR A 871 -33.39 8.02 2.87
N HIS A 872 -32.24 8.06 3.56
CA HIS A 872 -31.07 8.82 3.11
C HIS A 872 -30.63 8.49 1.66
N HIS A 873 -30.89 7.27 1.19
CA HIS A 873 -30.66 6.86 -0.19
C HIS A 873 -31.64 7.51 -1.17
N GLU A 874 -32.93 7.49 -0.87
CA GLU A 874 -33.96 8.11 -1.72
C GLU A 874 -33.76 9.63 -1.83
N ALA A 875 -33.33 10.29 -0.74
CA ALA A 875 -33.00 11.71 -0.77
C ALA A 875 -31.80 12.03 -1.68
N VAL A 876 -30.77 11.18 -1.71
CA VAL A 876 -29.62 11.35 -2.61
C VAL A 876 -30.04 11.13 -4.07
N ASP A 877 -30.83 10.09 -4.34
CA ASP A 877 -31.31 9.82 -5.69
C ASP A 877 -32.23 10.92 -6.23
N GLU A 878 -33.08 11.50 -5.37
CA GLU A 878 -33.88 12.67 -5.71
C GLU A 878 -33.01 13.90 -6.00
N LEU A 879 -31.93 14.15 -5.25
CA LEU A 879 -31.01 15.28 -5.50
C LEU A 879 -30.30 15.19 -6.86
N PHE A 880 -29.80 14.00 -7.20
CA PHE A 880 -29.21 13.77 -8.52
C PHE A 880 -30.26 13.90 -9.62
N GLY A 881 -31.42 13.25 -9.44
CA GLY A 881 -32.52 13.26 -10.40
C GLY A 881 -33.01 14.68 -10.67
N THR A 882 -33.27 15.46 -9.63
CA THR A 882 -33.71 16.87 -9.78
C THR A 882 -32.66 17.71 -10.53
N THR A 883 -31.39 17.63 -10.15
CA THR A 883 -30.34 18.44 -10.75
C THR A 883 -30.13 18.13 -12.24
N PHE A 884 -29.87 16.86 -12.57
CA PHE A 884 -29.48 16.47 -13.92
C PHE A 884 -30.67 16.37 -14.88
N ASN A 885 -31.87 16.04 -14.41
CA ASN A 885 -33.07 16.05 -15.26
C ASN A 885 -33.41 17.48 -15.72
N ILE A 886 -33.30 18.48 -14.83
CA ILE A 886 -33.56 19.88 -15.21
C ILE A 886 -32.59 20.35 -16.30
N ILE A 887 -31.29 20.05 -16.17
CA ILE A 887 -30.28 20.41 -17.18
C ILE A 887 -30.59 19.72 -18.51
N ARG A 888 -30.91 18.43 -18.48
CA ARG A 888 -31.20 17.63 -19.68
C ARG A 888 -32.46 18.11 -20.41
N ASP A 889 -33.53 18.39 -19.67
CA ASP A 889 -34.78 18.90 -20.23
C ASP A 889 -34.57 20.31 -20.82
N THR A 890 -33.85 21.19 -20.11
CA THR A 890 -33.50 22.53 -20.60
C THR A 890 -32.67 22.47 -21.88
N ALA A 891 -31.63 21.62 -21.93
CA ALA A 891 -30.81 21.45 -23.12
C ALA A 891 -31.60 20.90 -24.31
N LYS A 892 -32.55 19.99 -24.06
CA LYS A 892 -33.43 19.43 -25.08
C LYS A 892 -34.40 20.48 -25.63
N ASP A 893 -35.00 21.29 -24.78
CA ASP A 893 -35.94 22.33 -25.18
C ASP A 893 -35.24 23.43 -26.00
N ILE A 894 -34.04 23.86 -25.58
CA ILE A 894 -33.22 24.79 -26.36
C ILE A 894 -32.81 24.15 -27.69
N GLY A 895 -32.45 22.86 -27.69
CA GLY A 895 -32.08 22.12 -28.90
C GLY A 895 -33.22 22.09 -29.92
N GLN A 896 -34.44 21.83 -29.47
CA GLN A 896 -35.62 21.85 -30.34
C GLN A 896 -35.86 23.25 -30.92
N ASN A 897 -35.73 24.31 -30.10
CA ASN A 897 -35.86 25.69 -30.56
C ASN A 897 -34.82 26.06 -31.62
N ILE A 898 -33.55 25.64 -31.45
CA ILE A 898 -32.50 25.85 -32.45
C ILE A 898 -32.77 25.06 -33.71
N CYS A 899 -33.22 23.80 -33.60
CA CYS A 899 -33.59 22.98 -34.75
C CYS A 899 -34.70 23.62 -35.59
N ASP A 900 -35.76 24.11 -34.94
CA ASP A 900 -36.86 24.82 -35.60
C ASP A 900 -36.40 26.15 -36.23
N LEU A 901 -35.46 26.84 -35.57
CA LEU A 901 -34.85 28.07 -36.08
C LEU A 901 -33.99 27.80 -37.32
N ILE A 902 -33.23 26.70 -37.38
CA ILE A 902 -32.43 26.30 -38.55
C ILE A 902 -33.34 26.14 -39.77
N GLY A 903 -34.40 25.34 -39.67
CA GLY A 903 -35.32 25.12 -40.79
C GLY A 903 -35.95 26.43 -41.28
N THR A 904 -36.40 27.27 -40.34
CA THR A 904 -37.03 28.55 -40.69
C THR A 904 -36.03 29.50 -41.32
N ARG A 905 -34.81 29.57 -40.80
CA ARG A 905 -33.75 30.43 -41.34
C ARG A 905 -33.36 30.01 -42.75
N VAL A 906 -33.19 28.71 -42.99
CA VAL A 906 -32.85 28.17 -44.33
C VAL A 906 -33.86 28.67 -45.36
N VAL A 907 -35.17 28.52 -45.10
CA VAL A 907 -36.19 28.83 -46.10
C VAL A 907 -36.55 30.31 -46.16
N PHE A 908 -36.74 30.94 -45.01
CA PHE A 908 -37.25 32.30 -44.91
C PHE A 908 -36.17 33.37 -44.82
N TRP A 909 -34.89 33.01 -44.73
CA TRP A 909 -33.78 33.96 -44.75
C TRP A 909 -32.80 33.64 -45.88
N ASP A 910 -32.15 32.48 -45.85
CA ASP A 910 -31.06 32.16 -46.78
C ASP A 910 -31.56 31.87 -48.20
N LEU A 911 -32.66 31.11 -48.33
CA LEU A 911 -33.31 30.81 -49.60
C LEU A 911 -34.45 31.77 -49.95
N ARG A 912 -34.64 32.87 -49.22
CA ARG A 912 -35.75 33.81 -49.41
C ARG A 912 -35.84 34.33 -50.85
N ASP A 913 -34.73 34.83 -51.38
CA ASP A 913 -34.66 35.41 -52.72
C ASP A 913 -34.62 34.35 -53.83
N ALA A 914 -34.05 33.18 -53.53
CA ALA A 914 -33.90 32.09 -54.48
C ALA A 914 -35.22 31.32 -54.65
N PHE A 915 -35.87 30.96 -53.55
CA PHE A 915 -37.07 30.11 -53.51
C PHE A 915 -38.34 30.95 -53.32
N LEU A 916 -38.54 31.59 -52.16
CA LEU A 916 -39.82 32.23 -51.78
C LEU A 916 -40.27 33.33 -52.73
N PHE A 917 -39.35 34.15 -53.25
CA PHE A 917 -39.72 35.28 -54.12
C PHE A 917 -39.73 34.97 -55.63
N ARG A 918 -39.28 33.78 -56.04
CA ARG A 918 -39.20 33.39 -57.46
C ARG A 918 -40.15 32.27 -57.83
N LEU A 919 -40.44 31.33 -56.93
CA LEU A 919 -41.36 30.23 -57.20
C LEU A 919 -42.71 30.76 -57.69
N TYR A 920 -43.18 30.26 -58.84
CA TYR A 920 -44.45 30.62 -59.49
C TYR A 920 -44.67 32.11 -59.82
N ARG A 921 -43.62 32.93 -59.78
CA ARG A 921 -43.77 34.35 -60.08
C ARG A 921 -44.09 34.53 -61.57
N CYS A 922 -45.16 35.27 -61.86
CA CYS A 922 -45.69 35.54 -63.21
C CYS A 922 -46.31 34.33 -63.93
N ASN A 923 -45.62 33.17 -64.00
CA ASN A 923 -46.14 31.94 -64.61
C ASN A 923 -45.54 30.67 -63.99
N VAL A 924 -46.39 29.69 -63.69
CA VAL A 924 -46.03 28.40 -63.07
C VAL A 924 -45.11 27.58 -63.98
N GLU A 925 -45.44 27.45 -65.28
CA GLU A 925 -44.66 26.63 -66.23
C GLU A 925 -43.18 27.05 -66.32
N SER A 926 -42.90 28.36 -66.26
CA SER A 926 -41.54 28.90 -66.40
C SER A 926 -40.76 28.97 -65.08
N THR A 927 -41.42 28.82 -63.93
CA THR A 927 -40.81 28.98 -62.60
C THR A 927 -41.16 27.81 -61.68
N ARG A 928 -40.97 26.59 -62.21
CA ARG A 928 -41.19 25.32 -61.51
C ARG A 928 -40.28 25.13 -60.29
N LEU A 929 -40.77 24.33 -59.33
CA LEU A 929 -40.09 24.01 -58.07
C LEU A 929 -38.74 23.31 -58.30
N GLU A 930 -38.66 22.44 -59.30
CA GLU A 930 -37.45 21.70 -59.68
C GLU A 930 -36.22 22.61 -59.90
N ASN A 931 -36.42 23.82 -60.43
CA ASN A 931 -35.35 24.79 -60.66
C ASN A 931 -34.67 25.29 -59.37
N PHE A 932 -35.30 25.08 -58.22
CA PHE A 932 -34.82 25.56 -56.92
C PHE A 932 -34.26 24.44 -56.04
N LEU A 933 -34.48 23.17 -56.38
CA LEU A 933 -33.96 22.01 -55.64
C LEU A 933 -32.42 22.01 -55.49
N PRO A 934 -31.60 22.41 -56.49
CA PRO A 934 -30.15 22.49 -56.30
C PRO A 934 -29.72 23.45 -55.17
N ASN A 935 -30.52 24.48 -54.87
CA ASN A 935 -30.23 25.38 -53.75
C ASN A 935 -30.53 24.70 -52.41
N PHE A 936 -31.57 23.87 -52.33
CA PHE A 936 -31.83 23.05 -51.14
C PHE A 936 -30.75 22.00 -50.95
N ASP A 937 -30.31 21.35 -52.02
CA ASP A 937 -29.24 20.34 -52.03
C ASP A 937 -27.94 20.90 -51.45
N THR A 938 -27.50 22.06 -51.96
CA THR A 938 -26.29 22.76 -51.46
C THR A 938 -26.38 23.09 -49.96
N VAL A 939 -27.58 23.48 -49.48
CA VAL A 939 -27.78 23.79 -48.06
C VAL A 939 -27.81 22.52 -47.22
N LEU A 940 -28.48 21.47 -47.68
CA LEU A 940 -28.54 20.17 -47.00
C LEU A 940 -27.15 19.54 -46.91
N ASP A 941 -26.33 19.58 -47.96
CA ASP A 941 -24.95 19.12 -47.95
C ASP A 941 -24.11 19.84 -46.88
N ASN A 942 -24.25 21.16 -46.79
CA ASN A 942 -23.54 21.96 -45.79
C ASN A 942 -24.01 21.64 -44.36
N VAL A 943 -25.33 21.54 -44.16
CA VAL A 943 -25.94 21.24 -42.86
C VAL A 943 -25.56 19.82 -42.40
N CYS A 944 -25.77 18.81 -43.23
CA CYS A 944 -25.45 17.40 -42.95
C CYS A 944 -23.94 17.19 -42.75
N GLY A 945 -23.09 17.97 -43.42
CA GLY A 945 -21.64 17.96 -43.19
C GLY A 945 -21.22 18.46 -41.80
N LEU A 946 -22.05 19.29 -41.15
CA LEU A 946 -21.74 19.94 -39.88
C LEU A 946 -22.46 19.31 -38.67
N ILE A 947 -23.67 18.77 -38.83
CA ILE A 947 -24.43 18.20 -37.71
C ILE A 947 -24.03 16.75 -37.40
N ASP A 948 -24.26 16.32 -36.16
CA ASP A 948 -24.09 14.92 -35.77
C ASP A 948 -25.16 14.00 -36.40
N GLU A 949 -24.79 12.77 -36.75
CA GLU A 949 -25.68 11.78 -37.37
C GLU A 949 -26.95 11.51 -36.55
N ALA A 950 -26.87 11.56 -35.21
CA ALA A 950 -27.99 11.26 -34.33
C ALA A 950 -29.14 12.29 -34.42
N ILE A 951 -28.84 13.51 -34.86
CA ILE A 951 -29.80 14.61 -34.98
C ILE A 951 -30.03 15.05 -36.44
N ARG A 952 -29.36 14.40 -37.39
CA ARG A 952 -29.48 14.70 -38.82
C ARG A 952 -30.93 14.71 -39.28
N ASP A 953 -31.65 13.62 -39.03
CA ASP A 953 -33.03 13.46 -39.50
C ASP A 953 -33.97 14.50 -38.84
N LEU A 954 -33.70 14.92 -37.61
CA LEU A 954 -34.45 15.96 -36.91
C LEU A 954 -34.29 17.32 -37.61
N VAL A 955 -33.06 17.68 -37.98
CA VAL A 955 -32.76 18.94 -38.66
C VAL A 955 -33.30 18.94 -40.09
N VAL A 956 -33.11 17.84 -40.83
CA VAL A 956 -33.64 17.69 -42.19
C VAL A 956 -35.17 17.75 -42.18
N LEU A 957 -35.82 17.14 -41.18
CA LEU A 957 -37.27 17.27 -40.99
C LEU A 957 -37.71 18.71 -40.73
N SER A 958 -36.97 19.48 -39.93
CA SER A 958 -37.25 20.90 -39.69
C SER A 958 -37.13 21.73 -40.96
N ILE A 959 -36.11 21.48 -41.78
CA ILE A 959 -35.94 22.11 -43.10
C ILE A 959 -37.10 21.72 -44.03
N TYR A 960 -37.48 20.44 -44.08
CA TYR A 960 -38.60 19.96 -44.88
C TYR A 960 -39.92 20.63 -44.46
N LYS A 961 -40.23 20.67 -43.16
CA LYS A 961 -41.39 21.37 -42.60
C LYS A 961 -41.42 22.84 -43.02
N SER A 962 -40.27 23.50 -42.90
CA SER A 962 -40.13 24.90 -43.29
C SER A 962 -40.24 25.08 -44.81
N SER A 963 -39.83 24.09 -45.63
CA SER A 963 -39.97 24.12 -47.08
C SER A 963 -41.44 23.99 -47.52
N LEU A 964 -42.22 23.15 -46.84
CA LEU A 964 -43.67 23.05 -47.01
C LEU A 964 -44.36 24.34 -46.55
N GLU A 965 -43.92 24.92 -45.43
CA GLU A 965 -44.42 26.20 -44.95
C GLU A 965 -44.14 27.32 -45.96
N GLY A 966 -42.93 27.35 -46.53
CA GLY A 966 -42.54 28.27 -47.59
C GLY A 966 -43.33 28.06 -48.88
N PHE A 967 -43.58 26.80 -49.26
CA PHE A 967 -44.45 26.46 -50.40
C PHE A 967 -45.87 27.00 -50.19
N VAL A 968 -46.48 26.72 -49.03
CA VAL A 968 -47.81 27.24 -48.69
C VAL A 968 -47.82 28.78 -48.63
N TRP A 969 -46.76 29.39 -48.11
CA TRP A 969 -46.61 30.85 -48.11
C TRP A 969 -46.61 31.40 -49.54
N VAL A 970 -45.95 30.74 -50.50
CA VAL A 970 -46.00 31.15 -51.92
C VAL A 970 -47.41 31.04 -52.50
N LEU A 971 -48.20 30.04 -52.07
CA LEU A 971 -49.58 29.84 -52.54
C LEU A 971 -50.58 30.85 -51.97
N LEU A 972 -50.43 31.20 -50.69
CA LEU A 972 -51.41 32.00 -49.96
C LEU A 972 -50.97 33.46 -49.79
N ASP A 973 -49.69 33.69 -49.55
CA ASP A 973 -49.10 34.98 -49.20
C ASP A 973 -48.02 35.40 -50.23
N GLY A 974 -48.09 34.85 -51.45
CA GLY A 974 -47.11 35.11 -52.50
C GLY A 974 -47.26 36.46 -53.23
N GLY A 975 -48.32 37.23 -52.94
CA GLY A 975 -48.53 38.57 -53.49
C GLY A 975 -49.09 38.62 -54.92
N PRO A 976 -49.36 39.82 -55.45
CA PRO A 976 -50.23 40.02 -56.63
C PRO A 976 -49.67 39.46 -57.94
N CYS A 977 -48.38 39.13 -58.01
CA CYS A 977 -47.75 38.55 -59.20
C CYS A 977 -48.04 37.05 -59.42
N ARG A 978 -48.86 36.44 -58.56
CA ARG A 978 -49.16 35.00 -58.57
C ARG A 978 -50.67 34.78 -58.64
N ALA A 979 -51.13 34.24 -59.76
CA ALA A 979 -52.52 33.84 -59.94
C ALA A 979 -52.56 32.51 -60.72
N PHE A 980 -53.32 31.54 -60.21
CA PHE A 980 -53.30 30.14 -60.64
C PHE A 980 -54.61 29.75 -61.33
N SER A 981 -54.49 29.09 -62.48
CA SER A 981 -55.59 28.44 -63.21
C SER A 981 -55.67 26.95 -62.91
N ASP A 982 -56.77 26.30 -63.28
CA ASP A 982 -56.97 24.85 -63.05
C ASP A 982 -55.86 23.99 -63.68
N SER A 983 -55.30 24.40 -64.82
CA SER A 983 -54.16 23.72 -65.45
C SER A 983 -52.86 23.88 -64.66
N ASP A 984 -52.68 25.00 -63.97
CA ASP A 984 -51.49 25.24 -63.14
C ASP A 984 -51.49 24.33 -61.90
N ILE A 985 -52.66 24.00 -61.36
CA ILE A 985 -52.79 23.17 -60.14
C ILE A 985 -52.22 21.77 -60.35
N ILE A 986 -52.41 21.18 -61.53
CA ILE A 986 -51.85 19.86 -61.88
C ILE A 986 -50.31 19.90 -61.82
N ILE A 987 -49.71 20.96 -62.38
CA ILE A 987 -48.25 21.15 -62.37
C ILE A 987 -47.76 21.37 -60.93
N MET A 988 -48.53 22.08 -60.11
CA MET A 988 -48.18 22.33 -58.71
C MET A 988 -48.28 21.08 -57.83
N GLU A 989 -49.20 20.16 -58.14
CA GLU A 989 -49.30 18.84 -57.51
C GLU A 989 -48.07 17.96 -57.85
N GLU A 990 -47.63 17.97 -59.11
CA GLU A 990 -46.37 17.33 -59.54
C GLU A 990 -45.14 17.93 -58.84
N ASP A 991 -45.07 19.26 -58.74
CA ASP A 991 -43.98 19.95 -58.05
C ASP A 991 -43.96 19.62 -56.54
N LEU A 992 -45.12 19.47 -55.88
CA LEU A 992 -45.19 19.02 -54.48
C LEU A 992 -44.71 17.57 -54.33
N LEU A 993 -45.06 16.67 -55.27
CA LEU A 993 -44.55 15.30 -55.28
C LEU A 993 -43.02 15.28 -55.44
N THR A 994 -42.49 16.14 -56.32
CA THR A 994 -41.04 16.28 -56.54
C THR A 994 -40.33 16.74 -55.26
N LEU A 995 -40.91 17.68 -54.52
CA LEU A 995 -40.39 18.11 -53.21
C LEU A 995 -40.38 16.97 -52.20
N LYS A 996 -41.43 16.14 -52.15
CA LYS A 996 -41.48 14.97 -51.26
C LYS A 996 -40.38 13.96 -51.59
N GLU A 997 -40.27 13.55 -52.85
CA GLU A 997 -39.28 12.56 -53.28
C GLU A 997 -37.84 13.08 -53.08
N PHE A 998 -37.61 14.39 -53.24
CA PHE A 998 -36.33 15.02 -52.93
C PHE A 998 -35.88 14.81 -51.47
N PHE A 999 -36.78 14.99 -50.50
CA PHE A 999 -36.46 14.76 -49.08
C PHE A 999 -36.48 13.28 -48.65
N ILE A 1000 -37.10 12.40 -49.43
CA ILE A 1000 -37.00 10.94 -49.25
C ILE A 1000 -35.63 10.43 -49.75
N ALA A 1001 -35.09 11.05 -50.81
CA ALA A 1001 -33.78 10.79 -51.38
C ALA A 1001 -33.52 9.28 -51.61
N ASP A 1002 -34.42 8.60 -52.33
CA ASP A 1002 -34.35 7.16 -52.62
C ASP A 1002 -34.19 6.24 -51.38
N GLY A 1003 -34.57 6.74 -50.19
CA GLY A 1003 -34.48 6.03 -48.92
C GLY A 1003 -33.23 6.36 -48.09
N GLU A 1004 -32.35 7.22 -48.57
CA GLU A 1004 -31.20 7.76 -47.82
C GLU A 1004 -31.57 8.99 -46.98
N GLY A 1005 -32.74 9.61 -47.23
CA GLY A 1005 -33.25 10.78 -46.53
C GLY A 1005 -34.28 10.46 -45.43
N LEU A 1006 -35.35 11.24 -45.37
CA LEU A 1006 -36.42 11.09 -44.37
C LEU A 1006 -37.31 9.88 -44.66
N GLN A 1007 -37.89 9.30 -43.61
CA GLN A 1007 -38.88 8.24 -43.75
C GLN A 1007 -40.12 8.71 -44.52
N ARG A 1008 -40.53 7.94 -45.55
CA ARG A 1008 -41.69 8.26 -46.39
C ARG A 1008 -42.97 8.50 -45.60
N SER A 1009 -43.23 7.76 -44.52
CA SER A 1009 -44.40 7.95 -43.65
C SER A 1009 -44.46 9.35 -43.02
N LEU A 1010 -43.31 9.86 -42.57
CA LEU A 1010 -43.17 11.17 -41.95
C LEU A 1010 -43.30 12.29 -42.99
N VAL A 1011 -42.67 12.11 -44.15
CA VAL A 1011 -42.74 13.05 -45.29
C VAL A 1011 -44.19 13.25 -45.74
N GLU A 1012 -44.93 12.14 -45.89
CA GLU A 1012 -46.35 12.17 -46.26
C GLU A 1012 -47.23 12.80 -45.17
N GLN A 1013 -46.92 12.54 -43.89
CA GLN A 1013 -47.69 13.11 -42.79
C GLN A 1013 -47.61 14.64 -42.75
N GLU A 1014 -46.41 15.20 -42.89
CA GLU A 1014 -46.19 16.65 -42.81
C GLU A 1014 -46.72 17.38 -44.05
N ALA A 1015 -46.72 16.73 -45.22
CA ALA A 1015 -47.22 17.33 -46.47
C ALA A 1015 -48.74 17.54 -46.52
N LYS A 1016 -49.52 16.84 -45.68
CA LYS A 1016 -51.00 16.84 -45.71
C LYS A 1016 -51.62 18.24 -45.73
N PHE A 1017 -51.01 19.19 -45.02
CA PHE A 1017 -51.51 20.56 -45.01
C PHE A 1017 -51.35 21.23 -46.38
N ALA A 1018 -50.18 21.12 -47.01
CA ALA A 1018 -49.93 21.65 -48.34
C ALA A 1018 -50.85 21.00 -49.40
N GLU A 1019 -51.04 19.68 -49.33
CA GLU A 1019 -51.99 18.95 -50.19
C GLU A 1019 -53.42 19.46 -50.03
N ARG A 1020 -53.84 19.73 -48.78
CA ARG A 1020 -55.16 20.27 -48.50
C ARG A 1020 -55.35 21.65 -49.14
N ILE A 1021 -54.31 22.50 -49.12
CA ILE A 1021 -54.34 23.81 -49.78
C ILE A 1021 -54.45 23.65 -51.30
N LEU A 1022 -53.67 22.78 -51.92
CA LEU A 1022 -53.75 22.51 -53.37
C LEU A 1022 -55.14 21.98 -53.77
N HIS A 1023 -55.69 21.06 -52.99
CA HIS A 1023 -57.06 20.57 -53.21
C HIS A 1023 -58.10 21.71 -53.13
N MET A 1024 -57.90 22.74 -52.29
CA MET A 1024 -58.80 23.90 -52.27
C MET A 1024 -58.71 24.74 -53.55
N PHE A 1025 -57.55 24.76 -54.21
CA PHE A 1025 -57.41 25.40 -55.52
C PHE A 1025 -58.08 24.60 -56.65
N SER A 1026 -58.20 23.27 -56.54
CA SER A 1026 -58.88 22.43 -57.56
C SER A 1026 -60.41 22.38 -57.43
N LEU A 1027 -60.98 22.84 -56.32
CA LEU A 1027 -62.44 22.96 -56.14
C LEU A 1027 -63.06 24.01 -57.08
N GLN A 1028 -64.34 23.86 -57.43
CA GLN A 1028 -65.08 24.90 -58.16
C GLN A 1028 -65.18 26.20 -57.33
N THR A 1029 -65.11 27.36 -58.00
CA THR A 1029 -65.06 28.67 -57.34
C THR A 1029 -66.29 28.89 -56.45
N GLU A 1030 -67.48 28.48 -56.91
CA GLU A 1030 -68.73 28.57 -56.15
C GLU A 1030 -68.66 27.79 -54.83
N THR A 1031 -68.02 26.62 -54.84
CA THR A 1031 -67.84 25.79 -53.64
C THR A 1031 -66.93 26.47 -52.62
N VAL A 1032 -65.81 27.07 -53.06
CA VAL A 1032 -64.89 27.81 -52.19
C VAL A 1032 -65.55 29.07 -51.60
N ILE A 1033 -66.34 29.78 -52.40
CA ILE A 1033 -67.14 30.92 -51.93
C ILE A 1033 -68.15 30.47 -50.87
N GLN A 1034 -68.88 29.37 -51.12
CA GLN A 1034 -69.85 28.85 -50.16
C GLN A 1034 -69.18 28.43 -48.85
N MET A 1035 -68.04 27.74 -48.92
CA MET A 1035 -67.23 27.38 -47.75
C MET A 1035 -66.79 28.63 -46.96
N LEU A 1036 -66.35 29.70 -47.64
CA LEU A 1036 -65.95 30.95 -47.00
C LEU A 1036 -67.12 31.63 -46.29
N MET A 1037 -68.30 31.66 -46.92
CA MET A 1037 -69.50 32.24 -46.33
C MET A 1037 -69.93 31.46 -45.08
N THR A 1038 -69.98 30.12 -45.17
CA THR A 1038 -70.31 29.26 -44.02
C THR A 1038 -69.30 29.40 -42.89
N ALA A 1039 -67.99 29.43 -43.18
CA ALA A 1039 -66.97 29.64 -42.16
C ALA A 1039 -67.06 31.04 -41.51
N SER A 1040 -67.38 32.07 -42.28
CA SER A 1040 -67.58 33.44 -41.76
C SER A 1040 -68.83 33.58 -40.88
N GLU A 1041 -69.89 32.83 -41.21
CA GLU A 1041 -71.11 32.75 -40.41
C GLU A 1041 -70.85 32.04 -39.06
N LEU A 1042 -70.08 30.95 -39.05
CA LEU A 1042 -69.71 30.23 -37.83
C LEU A 1042 -68.85 31.09 -36.88
N ILE A 1043 -67.90 31.87 -37.41
CA ILE A 1043 -67.12 32.86 -36.62
C ILE A 1043 -68.06 33.91 -36.00
N SER A 1044 -69.04 34.39 -36.77
CA SER A 1044 -69.99 35.43 -36.32
C SER A 1044 -70.96 34.93 -35.25
N MET A 1045 -71.21 33.62 -35.19
CA MET A 1045 -72.05 32.98 -34.16
C MET A 1045 -71.30 32.65 -32.86
N GLY A 1046 -69.99 32.96 -32.77
CA GLY A 1046 -69.19 32.72 -31.56
C GLY A 1046 -68.95 31.25 -31.22
N LEU A 1047 -69.14 30.35 -32.20
CA LEU A 1047 -68.95 28.90 -32.04
C LEU A 1047 -67.48 28.46 -32.19
N ASP A 1048 -66.58 29.38 -32.54
CA ASP A 1048 -65.14 29.10 -32.60
C ASP A 1048 -64.49 29.26 -31.21
N SER A 1049 -64.56 28.19 -30.42
CA SER A 1049 -63.61 28.00 -29.33
C SER A 1049 -62.29 27.48 -29.90
N ASN A 1050 -61.34 28.39 -30.07
CA ASN A 1050 -59.93 28.09 -30.32
C ASN A 1050 -59.41 27.05 -29.33
N LYS A 1051 -59.02 25.86 -29.82
CA LYS A 1051 -57.91 24.98 -29.39
C LYS A 1051 -58.16 23.51 -29.79
N GLN A 1052 -58.09 23.18 -31.08
CA GLN A 1052 -57.66 21.84 -31.48
C GLN A 1052 -57.23 21.82 -32.95
N GLY A 1053 -56.06 21.22 -33.18
CA GLY A 1053 -55.38 21.22 -34.47
C GLY A 1053 -56.07 20.38 -35.55
N HIS A 1054 -55.60 20.63 -36.76
CA HIS A 1054 -55.61 19.75 -37.94
C HIS A 1054 -56.94 19.34 -38.60
N THR A 1055 -58.14 19.52 -38.03
CA THR A 1055 -59.36 18.96 -38.67
C THR A 1055 -60.35 19.93 -39.31
N ASN A 1056 -60.34 21.24 -39.06
CA ASN A 1056 -61.30 22.13 -39.74
C ASN A 1056 -60.89 22.49 -41.18
N MET A 1057 -61.79 22.19 -42.11
CA MET A 1057 -61.65 22.44 -43.54
C MET A 1057 -61.79 23.93 -43.82
N GLY A 1058 -60.68 24.64 -44.03
CA GLY A 1058 -60.66 26.02 -44.50
C GLY A 1058 -61.02 27.08 -43.45
N ASP A 1059 -60.01 27.59 -42.73
CA ASP A 1059 -60.14 28.89 -42.06
C ASP A 1059 -60.48 29.96 -43.11
N THR A 1060 -61.39 30.87 -42.77
CA THR A 1060 -61.74 32.06 -43.56
C THR A 1060 -60.53 32.81 -44.12
N TYR A 1061 -59.42 32.89 -43.36
CA TYR A 1061 -58.17 33.48 -43.85
C TYR A 1061 -57.63 32.72 -45.08
N THR A 1062 -57.54 31.40 -44.96
CA THR A 1062 -57.01 30.53 -46.01
C THR A 1062 -57.89 30.58 -47.25
N LEU A 1063 -59.22 30.44 -47.07
CA LEU A 1063 -60.19 30.49 -48.17
C LEU A 1063 -60.17 31.84 -48.90
N MET A 1064 -60.02 32.95 -48.17
CA MET A 1064 -59.87 34.28 -48.76
C MET A 1064 -58.60 34.38 -49.62
N ARG A 1065 -57.45 33.92 -49.10
CA ARG A 1065 -56.18 33.93 -49.83
C ARG A 1065 -56.25 33.06 -51.10
N VAL A 1066 -56.86 31.88 -51.01
CA VAL A 1066 -57.11 31.00 -52.17
C VAL A 1066 -57.91 31.72 -53.26
N LEU A 1067 -59.01 32.42 -52.91
CA LEU A 1067 -59.80 33.18 -53.87
C LEU A 1067 -59.01 34.37 -54.48
N CYS A 1068 -58.14 35.02 -53.71
CA CYS A 1068 -57.32 36.13 -54.19
C CYS A 1068 -56.31 35.69 -55.26
N HIS A 1069 -55.73 34.51 -55.09
CA HIS A 1069 -54.75 33.92 -56.01
C HIS A 1069 -55.39 33.07 -57.12
N ARG A 1070 -56.71 32.98 -57.21
CA ARG A 1070 -57.38 32.22 -58.27
C ARG A 1070 -57.55 33.05 -59.54
N LYS A 1071 -57.13 32.50 -60.68
CA LYS A 1071 -57.25 33.10 -62.02
C LYS A 1071 -58.67 32.94 -62.60
N ASP A 1072 -59.69 33.37 -61.85
CA ASP A 1072 -61.10 33.18 -62.19
C ASP A 1072 -61.91 34.50 -62.08
N ARG A 1073 -62.82 34.72 -63.04
CA ARG A 1073 -63.61 35.95 -63.11
C ARG A 1073 -64.69 36.01 -62.02
N GLU A 1074 -65.30 34.88 -61.65
CA GLU A 1074 -66.32 34.85 -60.60
C GLU A 1074 -65.70 35.06 -59.22
N ALA A 1075 -64.52 34.49 -58.96
CA ALA A 1075 -63.72 34.76 -57.74
C ALA A 1075 -63.40 36.26 -57.62
N SER A 1076 -62.86 36.88 -58.68
CA SER A 1076 -62.55 38.32 -58.66
C SER A 1076 -63.80 39.19 -58.47
N LYS A 1077 -64.94 38.81 -59.06
CA LYS A 1077 -66.19 39.56 -58.94
C LYS A 1077 -66.75 39.49 -57.53
N PHE A 1078 -66.72 38.30 -56.91
CA PHE A 1078 -67.11 38.12 -55.52
C PHE A 1078 -66.24 38.96 -54.57
N LEU A 1079 -64.91 38.89 -54.69
CA LEU A 1079 -63.98 39.67 -53.88
C LEU A 1079 -64.16 41.19 -54.05
N LYS A 1080 -64.48 41.65 -55.27
CA LYS A 1080 -64.79 43.05 -55.54
C LYS A 1080 -66.06 43.51 -54.82
N VAL A 1081 -67.12 42.71 -54.89
CA VAL A 1081 -68.45 43.07 -54.36
C VAL A 1081 -68.49 42.97 -52.83
N GLN A 1082 -67.98 41.87 -52.28
CA GLN A 1082 -68.11 41.55 -50.86
C GLN A 1082 -67.03 42.21 -49.99
N PHE A 1083 -65.82 42.35 -50.50
CA PHE A 1083 -64.65 42.81 -49.72
C PHE A 1083 -63.97 44.07 -50.25
N GLN A 1084 -64.37 44.57 -51.43
CA GLN A 1084 -63.84 45.80 -52.06
C GLN A 1084 -62.31 45.77 -52.28
N LEU A 1085 -61.76 44.61 -52.61
CA LEU A 1085 -60.32 44.46 -52.81
C LEU A 1085 -59.83 45.15 -54.12
N PRO A 1086 -58.64 45.79 -54.10
CA PRO A 1086 -58.01 46.42 -55.27
C PRO A 1086 -57.56 45.39 -56.30
N MET A 1087 -57.39 45.82 -57.56
CA MET A 1087 -56.88 44.96 -58.64
C MET A 1087 -55.39 44.67 -58.45
N SER A 1088 -54.94 43.48 -58.84
CA SER A 1088 -53.51 43.14 -58.83
C SER A 1088 -52.66 44.07 -59.71
N SER A 1089 -53.25 44.66 -60.77
CA SER A 1089 -52.61 45.68 -61.60
C SER A 1089 -52.43 47.05 -60.94
N ASP A 1090 -53.27 47.39 -59.96
CA ASP A 1090 -53.28 48.72 -59.32
C ASP A 1090 -52.21 48.83 -58.22
N TYR A 1091 -51.49 47.74 -57.95
CA TYR A 1091 -50.55 47.64 -56.84
C TYR A 1091 -49.25 48.42 -57.06
N ASP A 1092 -48.86 48.68 -58.31
CA ASP A 1092 -47.61 49.38 -58.65
C ASP A 1092 -47.74 50.91 -58.77
N ASP A 1093 -48.96 51.49 -58.72
CA ASP A 1093 -49.22 52.87 -59.17
C ASP A 1093 -49.30 53.97 -58.08
N THR A 1094 -49.04 53.69 -56.80
CA THR A 1094 -49.05 54.72 -55.74
C THR A 1094 -47.64 55.15 -55.30
N PRO A 1095 -47.20 56.41 -55.55
CA PRO A 1095 -45.99 56.98 -54.96
C PRO A 1095 -46.23 57.26 -53.48
N LEU A 1096 -45.39 56.70 -52.60
CA LEU A 1096 -45.45 56.90 -51.16
C LEU A 1096 -44.98 58.32 -50.80
N GLY A 1097 -45.91 59.26 -50.71
CA GLY A 1097 -45.76 60.53 -50.03
C GLY A 1097 -46.92 60.69 -49.07
N ASP A 1098 -46.63 60.62 -47.77
CA ASP A 1098 -47.52 60.93 -46.64
C ASP A 1098 -48.95 60.39 -46.71
N SER A 1099 -49.14 59.12 -46.34
CA SER A 1099 -50.38 58.74 -45.64
C SER A 1099 -50.17 57.55 -44.71
N THR A 1100 -50.38 57.80 -43.43
CA THR A 1100 -50.64 56.80 -42.40
C THR A 1100 -51.97 56.10 -42.66
N SER A 1101 -52.07 55.32 -43.74
CA SER A 1101 -53.17 54.39 -43.94
C SER A 1101 -52.71 52.99 -43.52
N ARG A 1102 -53.05 52.60 -42.30
CA ARG A 1102 -52.99 51.19 -41.88
C ARG A 1102 -53.73 50.36 -42.92
N SER A 1103 -53.05 49.36 -43.50
CA SER A 1103 -53.71 48.27 -44.20
C SER A 1103 -54.82 47.72 -43.28
N PRO A 1104 -56.08 47.59 -43.72
CA PRO A 1104 -57.13 47.08 -42.85
C PRO A 1104 -56.73 45.68 -42.37
N LEU A 1105 -56.69 45.49 -41.04
CA LEU A 1105 -56.52 44.17 -40.44
C LEU A 1105 -57.59 43.25 -41.03
N ILE A 1106 -57.23 42.00 -41.32
CA ILE A 1106 -58.16 41.03 -41.93
C ILE A 1106 -59.41 40.82 -41.08
N SER A 1107 -59.32 41.04 -39.77
CA SER A 1107 -60.46 41.13 -38.85
C SER A 1107 -61.49 42.20 -39.23
N ASP A 1108 -61.06 43.32 -39.81
CA ASP A 1108 -61.93 44.41 -40.26
C ASP A 1108 -62.52 44.15 -41.65
N VAL A 1109 -61.83 43.35 -42.48
CA VAL A 1109 -62.31 42.90 -43.80
C VAL A 1109 -63.34 41.79 -43.64
N LEU A 1110 -63.10 40.82 -42.76
CA LEU A 1110 -64.03 39.71 -42.47
C LEU A 1110 -65.30 40.18 -41.75
N LYS A 1111 -65.25 41.25 -40.95
CA LYS A 1111 -66.46 41.86 -40.37
C LYS A 1111 -67.42 42.45 -41.42
N ARG A 1112 -66.93 42.86 -42.61
CA ARG A 1112 -67.76 43.50 -43.65
C ARG A 1112 -68.64 42.51 -44.43
N SER A 1113 -68.31 41.21 -44.45
CA SER A 1113 -69.09 40.18 -45.16
C SER A 1113 -70.47 39.92 -44.55
N THR A 1114 -70.72 40.38 -43.32
CA THR A 1114 -71.96 40.13 -42.55
C THR A 1114 -73.18 40.97 -42.98
N SER A 1115 -73.02 41.92 -43.91
CA SER A 1115 -74.06 42.96 -44.16
C SER A 1115 -74.91 42.79 -45.43
N ILE A 1116 -74.70 41.75 -46.25
CA ILE A 1116 -75.41 41.61 -47.53
C ILE A 1116 -75.99 40.21 -47.68
N SER A 1117 -77.27 40.05 -47.38
CA SER A 1117 -78.04 38.86 -47.76
C SER A 1117 -78.31 38.90 -49.27
N TRP A 1118 -77.82 37.90 -50.00
CA TRP A 1118 -78.13 37.70 -51.41
C TRP A 1118 -79.57 37.23 -51.55
N ASN A 1119 -80.50 38.17 -51.78
CA ASN A 1119 -81.86 37.82 -52.17
C ASN A 1119 -82.03 37.94 -53.69
N ARG A 1120 -82.28 36.80 -54.32
CA ARG A 1120 -82.37 36.61 -55.76
C ARG A 1120 -83.75 37.07 -56.26
N LYS A 1121 -83.96 38.38 -56.44
CA LYS A 1121 -85.02 38.99 -57.29
C LYS A 1121 -84.98 40.53 -57.18
N GLY A 1122 -84.91 41.23 -58.31
CA GLY A 1122 -85.27 42.66 -58.39
C GLY A 1122 -84.36 43.51 -59.27
N GLN A 1123 -84.64 43.53 -60.58
CA GLN A 1123 -84.26 44.65 -61.43
C GLN A 1123 -84.99 45.93 -60.94
N SER A 1124 -84.33 47.08 -61.11
CA SER A 1124 -84.80 48.47 -60.96
C SER A 1124 -84.39 49.23 -59.67
N SER A 1125 -83.44 50.17 -59.82
CA SER A 1125 -83.54 51.57 -59.32
C SER A 1125 -82.20 52.34 -59.39
N PHE A 1126 -81.61 52.51 -60.58
CA PHE A 1126 -80.37 53.27 -60.78
C PHE A 1126 -80.53 54.80 -60.88
N LYS A 1127 -81.55 55.41 -60.25
CA LYS A 1127 -81.84 56.86 -60.42
C LYS A 1127 -81.95 57.72 -59.16
N SER A 1128 -81.73 57.21 -57.94
CA SER A 1128 -81.89 58.01 -56.71
C SER A 1128 -80.59 58.47 -56.03
N VAL A 1129 -79.41 57.96 -56.43
CA VAL A 1129 -78.14 58.28 -55.74
C VAL A 1129 -77.42 59.51 -56.32
N LYS A 1130 -77.72 59.91 -57.57
CA LYS A 1130 -77.09 61.06 -58.23
C LYS A 1130 -77.57 62.44 -57.70
N LYS A 1131 -78.62 62.48 -56.87
CA LYS A 1131 -79.15 63.74 -56.29
C LYS A 1131 -78.70 64.04 -54.86
N ARG A 1132 -78.02 63.11 -54.17
CA ARG A 1132 -77.49 63.34 -52.81
C ARG A 1132 -76.01 63.72 -52.76
N ILE A 1133 -75.26 63.53 -53.84
CA ILE A 1133 -73.83 63.88 -53.92
C ILE A 1133 -73.60 65.32 -54.42
N GLN A 1134 -74.61 65.96 -55.03
CA GLN A 1134 -74.50 67.33 -55.54
C GLN A 1134 -74.89 68.42 -54.52
N GLY A 1135 -75.25 68.04 -53.29
CA GLY A 1135 -75.64 68.95 -52.21
C GLY A 1135 -74.58 69.20 -51.12
N ALA A 1136 -73.47 68.46 -51.10
CA ALA A 1136 -72.49 68.49 -50.01
C ALA A 1136 -71.10 69.04 -50.40
N THR A 1137 -70.97 69.63 -51.60
CA THR A 1137 -69.72 70.26 -52.08
C THR A 1137 -69.75 71.79 -52.11
N ASN A 1138 -70.79 72.44 -51.57
CA ASN A 1138 -70.91 73.91 -51.57
C ASN A 1138 -70.71 74.62 -50.22
N GLU A 1139 -70.28 73.94 -49.15
CA GLU A 1139 -70.14 74.58 -47.82
C GLU A 1139 -68.75 74.59 -47.18
N VAL A 1140 -67.66 74.23 -47.89
CA VAL A 1140 -66.29 74.45 -47.37
C VAL A 1140 -65.32 74.96 -48.45
N ARG A 1141 -65.64 76.12 -49.04
CA ARG A 1141 -64.65 77.02 -49.67
C ARG A 1141 -64.89 78.48 -49.28
N ASN A 1142 -65.04 78.72 -47.99
CA ASN A 1142 -64.88 80.00 -47.29
C ASN A 1142 -64.70 79.60 -45.81
N VAL A 1143 -63.48 79.43 -45.29
CA VAL A 1143 -62.64 80.52 -44.79
C VAL A 1143 -61.18 80.17 -45.07
N ALA A 1144 -60.55 80.98 -45.92
CA ALA A 1144 -59.11 81.03 -46.08
C ALA A 1144 -58.51 82.01 -45.05
N ARG A 1145 -57.48 81.58 -44.33
CA ARG A 1145 -56.29 82.37 -43.97
C ARG A 1145 -55.17 81.45 -43.54
#